data_AF-B0WIY5-F1
#
_entry.id   AF-B0WIY5-F1
#
_cell.length_a   1.000
_cell.length_b   1.000
_cell.length_c   1.000
_cell.angle_alpha   90.00
_cell.angle_beta   90.00
_cell.angle_gamma   90.00
#
_symmetry.space_group_name_H-M   'P 1'
#
loop_
_entity.id
_entity.type
_entity.pdbx_description
1 polymer ?
#
loop_
_entity_poly.entity_id
_entity_poly.type
_entity_poly.pdbx_seq_one_letter_code
_entity_poly.pdbx_strand_id
1 'polypeptide(L)'
;MFASLKNKIKEETGSDVSSMPSRSTSQGGLTAAQRYQRSRPESLNSMDELSLLEQKEAELHATRLQLQELIAQYNELRDQTRAMEDEKTKLEEANKLLEESMKVAQVQKDLIREEHDKIQNLQLQEISKLRSMLLFREQEAVDRISHQKTAEQQVETLKQELSRLRGIESMMENFQDDLANLRHSSTIERNNLRSTLAAAEEENRHLKSRIQVLEESRALLTSGSTDDQVQSLLQERKMLEQRLEEAHLHLSDIKSSWSGQNLALETQVNRLSHQVAEETKEKYQALRLRDELAERSKQLDFELEKSRNEVTQRDNKIKLMGEEIDELNSALREAREQHEEEVTFMNSKLEHLQVELNSIKTNLTETENRLLDSLEGSDRSLTAYKSQMLQQDESIKELTGQLAIENQEKLTILMKNAEISQKEEILRQELRQERDEAQELHERVGLLQRELDKRLNTVNELRKQIDELMSTNLEQNAKLASLDSLHVELVDKNKIIKILNQRLVDMKKTLAEEINNNNNEMVGNKQQNGSAISHNVSSMTTINLHASHNGTQKSSPNPASGTIVMDEVNFRYLKHVIIKFLTSREVEAKHLIKAVSALLKLTFEEEKLLQDTLTRKISWFGSRPGQQHSQNALSTIPPNS
;
A
#
# COMPACT_ATOMS: atom_id res chain seq x y z
N MET A 1 -36.41 26.75 -18.65
CA MET A 1 -35.66 27.98 -18.28
C MET A 1 -34.17 27.67 -18.07
N PHE A 2 -33.46 27.14 -19.09
CA PHE A 2 -32.04 26.73 -18.95
C PHE A 2 -31.06 27.52 -19.84
N ALA A 3 -31.53 28.22 -20.88
CA ALA A 3 -30.66 28.99 -21.78
C ALA A 3 -29.97 30.18 -21.08
N SER A 4 -30.70 30.93 -20.24
CA SER A 4 -30.17 32.13 -19.57
C SER A 4 -29.04 31.85 -18.56
N LEU A 5 -28.94 30.63 -18.02
CA LEU A 5 -27.92 30.28 -17.05
C LEU A 5 -26.53 30.10 -17.71
N LYS A 6 -26.50 29.67 -18.97
CA LYS A 6 -25.25 29.37 -19.69
C LYS A 6 -24.49 30.62 -20.15
N ASN A 7 -25.16 31.76 -20.31
CA ASN A 7 -24.49 33.03 -20.59
C ASN A 7 -23.86 33.63 -19.33
N LYS A 8 -24.53 33.56 -18.17
CA LYS A 8 -24.07 34.25 -16.96
C LYS A 8 -22.80 33.66 -16.35
N ILE A 9 -22.58 32.35 -16.48
CA ILE A 9 -21.32 31.69 -16.06
C ILE A 9 -20.13 32.12 -16.94
N LYS A 10 -20.35 32.66 -18.15
CA LYS A 10 -19.29 33.12 -19.06
C LYS A 10 -18.86 34.57 -18.83
N GLU A 11 -19.44 35.25 -17.84
CA GLU A 11 -19.24 36.69 -17.59
C GLU A 11 -18.62 36.98 -16.21
N GLU A 12 -18.62 36.01 -15.27
CA GLU A 12 -18.11 36.18 -13.90
C GLU A 12 -16.70 35.57 -13.65
N THR A 13 -16.14 34.79 -14.58
CA THR A 13 -14.73 34.31 -14.48
C THR A 13 -13.75 35.26 -15.19
N GLY A 14 -13.60 36.47 -14.64
CA GLY A 14 -12.63 37.45 -15.14
C GLY A 14 -11.20 37.12 -14.70
N SER A 15 -10.42 36.46 -15.56
CA SER A 15 -9.01 36.11 -15.29
C SER A 15 -8.11 36.37 -16.49
N ASP A 16 -7.82 37.64 -16.76
CA ASP A 16 -6.76 38.06 -17.70
C ASP A 16 -6.06 39.33 -17.17
N VAL A 17 -5.06 39.12 -16.31
CA VAL A 17 -4.23 40.19 -15.72
C VAL A 17 -2.76 39.84 -15.96
N SER A 18 -2.29 40.04 -17.19
CA SER A 18 -0.94 39.65 -17.62
C SER A 18 -0.38 40.55 -18.73
N SER A 19 -0.27 41.87 -18.48
CA SER A 19 0.54 42.77 -19.31
C SER A 19 0.97 44.06 -18.60
N MET A 20 2.09 44.00 -17.89
CA MET A 20 3.06 45.11 -17.72
C MET A 20 4.45 44.50 -17.41
N PRO A 21 5.58 45.15 -17.76
CA PRO A 21 6.83 44.44 -18.00
C PRO A 21 7.71 44.21 -16.75
N SER A 22 8.12 42.95 -16.56
CA SER A 22 9.17 42.58 -15.61
C SER A 22 10.57 42.92 -16.16
N ARG A 23 11.00 44.15 -15.90
CA ARG A 23 12.38 44.67 -15.91
C ARG A 23 13.47 43.59 -15.75
N SER A 24 14.05 43.13 -16.86
CA SER A 24 15.13 42.14 -16.87
C SER A 24 16.49 42.78 -16.59
N THR A 25 17.26 42.22 -15.65
CA THR A 25 18.60 42.68 -15.29
C THR A 25 19.61 42.41 -16.41
N SER A 26 20.54 43.35 -16.61
CA SER A 26 21.60 43.29 -17.62
C SER A 26 22.61 42.16 -17.39
N GLN A 27 22.90 41.37 -18.42
CA GLN A 27 24.17 40.64 -18.55
C GLN A 27 25.06 41.38 -19.56
N GLY A 28 26.37 41.40 -19.33
CA GLY A 28 27.27 42.41 -19.93
C GLY A 28 27.62 42.21 -21.40
N GLY A 29 27.54 43.29 -22.18
CA GLY A 29 28.17 43.43 -23.50
C GLY A 29 29.29 44.48 -23.46
N LEU A 30 30.54 44.05 -23.63
CA LEU A 30 31.72 44.92 -23.58
C LEU A 30 31.98 45.64 -24.91
N THR A 31 31.64 46.94 -25.02
CA THR A 31 32.35 47.90 -25.91
C THR A 31 32.11 49.35 -25.49
N ALA A 32 33.08 49.99 -24.84
CA ALA A 32 33.08 51.44 -24.60
C ALA A 32 34.50 52.00 -24.67
N ALA A 33 35.00 52.23 -25.89
CA ALA A 33 36.30 52.86 -26.10
C ALA A 33 36.20 54.38 -25.91
N GLN A 34 36.64 54.89 -24.75
CA GLN A 34 36.81 56.34 -24.53
C GLN A 34 38.27 56.71 -24.34
N ARG A 35 38.71 57.68 -25.15
CA ARG A 35 40.06 58.24 -25.11
C ARG A 35 40.19 59.15 -23.88
N TYR A 36 41.20 58.91 -23.05
CA TYR A 36 41.75 59.96 -22.20
C TYR A 36 43.05 60.48 -22.81
N GLN A 37 43.17 61.80 -22.90
CA GLN A 37 44.32 62.46 -23.54
C GLN A 37 45.54 62.42 -22.63
N ARG A 38 46.70 62.15 -23.23
CA ARG A 38 48.00 62.07 -22.56
C ARG A 38 48.62 63.47 -22.43
N SER A 39 48.17 64.25 -21.46
CA SER A 39 48.80 65.53 -21.12
C SER A 39 50.00 65.34 -20.20
N ARG A 40 51.10 66.03 -20.51
CA ARG A 40 52.44 65.86 -19.94
C ARG A 40 52.70 66.94 -18.88
N PRO A 41 53.06 66.59 -17.63
CA PRO A 41 53.66 67.54 -16.71
C PRO A 41 55.15 67.72 -17.03
N GLU A 42 55.65 68.95 -16.92
CA GLU A 42 57.09 69.25 -16.81
C GLU A 42 57.38 69.82 -15.42
N SER A 43 58.53 69.44 -14.86
CA SER A 43 59.26 70.08 -13.76
C SER A 43 58.54 70.49 -12.45
N LEU A 44 58.98 69.82 -11.38
CA LEU A 44 59.37 70.41 -10.09
C LEU A 44 58.31 71.15 -9.24
N ASN A 45 57.93 70.54 -8.10
CA ASN A 45 58.11 71.15 -6.76
C ASN A 45 57.86 70.15 -5.62
N SER A 46 58.93 69.75 -4.92
CA SER A 46 58.99 68.60 -4.00
C SER A 46 58.43 68.84 -2.57
N MET A 47 57.55 69.83 -2.38
CA MET A 47 57.10 70.23 -1.02
C MET A 47 55.57 70.32 -0.86
N ASP A 48 54.81 70.43 -1.96
CA ASP A 48 53.34 70.40 -1.92
C ASP A 48 52.79 68.96 -1.98
N GLU A 49 53.62 68.01 -2.46
CA GLU A 49 53.28 66.58 -2.57
C GLU A 49 52.85 65.96 -1.23
N LEU A 50 53.36 66.41 -0.08
CA LEU A 50 53.03 65.82 1.21
C LEU A 50 51.58 66.14 1.65
N SER A 51 51.16 67.39 1.47
CA SER A 51 49.78 67.84 1.70
C SER A 51 48.82 67.15 0.72
N LEU A 52 49.24 67.03 -0.54
CA LEU A 52 48.49 66.30 -1.55
C LEU A 52 48.40 64.79 -1.25
N LEU A 53 49.44 64.20 -0.64
CA LEU A 53 49.43 62.81 -0.17
C LEU A 53 48.45 62.62 0.98
N GLU A 54 48.50 63.48 1.99
CA GLU A 54 47.63 63.43 3.17
C GLU A 54 46.15 63.61 2.77
N GLN A 55 45.86 64.54 1.85
CA GLN A 55 44.52 64.67 1.25
C GLN A 55 44.14 63.43 0.43
N LYS A 56 45.06 62.86 -0.38
CA LYS A 56 44.79 61.62 -1.14
C LYS A 56 44.56 60.43 -0.23
N GLU A 57 45.25 60.35 0.90
CA GLU A 57 45.11 59.27 1.89
C GLU A 57 43.81 59.42 2.68
N ALA A 58 43.37 60.65 2.98
CA ALA A 58 42.04 60.94 3.50
C ALA A 58 40.92 60.58 2.49
N GLU A 59 41.07 60.89 1.21
CA GLU A 59 40.17 60.43 0.14
C GLU A 59 40.14 58.89 0.03
N LEU A 60 41.29 58.23 0.16
CA LEU A 60 41.41 56.76 0.15
C LEU A 60 40.76 56.14 1.40
N HIS A 61 40.85 56.80 2.56
CA HIS A 61 40.18 56.39 3.78
C HIS A 61 38.65 56.58 3.70
N ALA A 62 38.18 57.71 3.18
CA ALA A 62 36.76 57.98 2.97
C ALA A 62 36.13 57.00 1.98
N THR A 63 36.80 56.72 0.85
CA THR A 63 36.33 55.72 -0.13
C THR A 63 36.40 54.29 0.41
N ARG A 64 37.38 53.94 1.26
CA ARG A 64 37.37 52.67 2.02
C ARG A 64 36.17 52.56 2.94
N LEU A 65 35.81 53.62 3.68
CA LEU A 65 34.61 53.64 4.52
C LEU A 65 33.33 53.43 3.70
N GLN A 66 33.16 54.18 2.61
CA GLN A 66 32.00 54.04 1.70
C GLN A 66 31.91 52.62 1.10
N LEU A 67 33.04 52.01 0.76
CA LEU A 67 33.08 50.66 0.21
C LEU A 67 32.79 49.60 1.29
N GLN A 68 33.22 49.82 2.53
CA GLN A 68 32.85 49.00 3.68
C GLN A 68 31.36 49.12 4.05
N GLU A 69 30.79 50.33 3.98
CA GLU A 69 29.36 50.58 4.18
C GLU A 69 28.52 49.94 3.08
N LEU A 70 28.94 50.04 1.81
CA LEU A 70 28.29 49.37 0.68
C LEU A 70 28.37 47.84 0.79
N ILE A 71 29.47 47.28 1.33
CA ILE A 71 29.58 45.85 1.65
C ILE A 71 28.60 45.47 2.78
N ALA A 72 28.44 46.31 3.80
CA ALA A 72 27.47 46.06 4.87
C ALA A 72 26.02 46.05 4.33
N GLN A 73 25.65 47.06 3.54
CA GLN A 73 24.35 47.15 2.87
C GLN A 73 24.13 45.97 1.91
N TYR A 74 25.14 45.54 1.16
CA TYR A 74 25.04 44.36 0.28
C TYR A 74 24.81 43.06 1.06
N ASN A 75 25.51 42.85 2.17
CA ASN A 75 25.31 41.68 3.03
C ASN A 75 23.92 41.71 3.69
N GLU A 76 23.45 42.88 4.15
CA GLU A 76 22.10 43.02 4.70
C GLU A 76 21.03 42.70 3.64
N LEU A 77 21.15 43.23 2.42
CA LEU A 77 20.24 42.94 1.32
C LEU A 77 20.24 41.45 0.94
N ARG A 78 21.42 40.80 0.99
CA ARG A 78 21.60 39.37 0.71
C ARG A 78 20.93 38.50 1.78
N ASP A 79 21.07 38.84 3.05
CA ASP A 79 20.48 38.07 4.13
C ASP A 79 18.97 38.36 4.29
N GLN A 80 18.50 39.56 3.94
CA GLN A 80 17.07 39.84 3.71
C GLN A 80 16.52 38.99 2.54
N THR A 81 17.25 38.89 1.41
CA THR A 81 16.84 38.05 0.27
C THR A 81 16.70 36.59 0.68
N ARG A 82 17.67 36.06 1.43
CA ARG A 82 17.62 34.70 1.99
C ARG A 82 16.44 34.49 2.93
N ALA A 83 16.16 35.45 3.81
CA ALA A 83 15.00 35.37 4.71
C ALA A 83 13.67 35.32 3.93
N MET A 84 13.56 36.09 2.83
CA MET A 84 12.40 36.04 1.92
C MET A 84 12.29 34.70 1.16
N GLU A 85 13.41 34.08 0.78
CA GLU A 85 13.44 32.76 0.14
C GLU A 85 13.09 31.63 1.13
N ASP A 86 13.58 31.73 2.37
CA ASP A 86 13.22 30.86 3.50
C ASP A 86 11.75 31.04 3.92
N GLU A 87 11.15 32.22 3.77
CA GLU A 87 9.72 32.44 4.01
C GLU A 87 8.87 31.91 2.84
N LYS A 88 9.28 32.19 1.60
CA LYS A 88 8.64 31.67 0.37
C LYS A 88 8.52 30.16 0.39
N THR A 89 9.61 29.45 0.72
CA THR A 89 9.62 27.98 0.78
C THR A 89 8.67 27.44 1.85
N LYS A 90 8.62 28.04 3.05
CA LYS A 90 7.63 27.70 4.09
C LYS A 90 6.19 27.94 3.64
N LEU A 91 5.92 29.00 2.88
CA LEU A 91 4.60 29.28 2.31
C LEU A 91 4.23 28.30 1.19
N GLU A 92 5.18 27.85 0.39
CA GLU A 92 4.98 26.80 -0.63
C GLU A 92 4.68 25.43 0.02
N GLU A 93 5.39 25.07 1.10
CA GLU A 93 5.10 23.87 1.91
C GLU A 93 3.73 23.96 2.60
N ALA A 94 3.39 25.10 3.21
CA ALA A 94 2.10 25.31 3.87
C ALA A 94 0.92 25.26 2.88
N ASN A 95 1.07 25.85 1.69
CA ASN A 95 0.07 25.76 0.62
C ASN A 95 -0.11 24.31 0.15
N LYS A 96 0.98 23.55 -0.02
CA LYS A 96 0.89 22.13 -0.40
C LYS A 96 0.13 21.31 0.65
N LEU A 97 0.42 21.50 1.94
CA LEU A 97 -0.30 20.84 3.04
C LEU A 97 -1.79 21.25 3.08
N LEU A 98 -2.11 22.50 2.77
CA LEU A 98 -3.49 22.98 2.66
C LEU A 98 -4.22 22.32 1.47
N GLU A 99 -3.55 22.16 0.33
CA GLU A 99 -4.10 21.52 -0.87
C GLU A 99 -4.33 20.01 -0.66
N GLU A 100 -3.41 19.33 0.03
CA GLU A 100 -3.56 17.93 0.45
C GLU A 100 -4.73 17.76 1.45
N SER A 101 -4.83 18.65 2.43
CA SER A 101 -5.96 18.70 3.38
C SER A 101 -7.30 18.93 2.66
N MET A 102 -7.35 19.85 1.70
CA MET A 102 -8.54 20.12 0.89
C MET A 102 -8.95 18.90 0.04
N LYS A 103 -8.00 18.15 -0.52
CA LYS A 103 -8.27 16.89 -1.24
C LYS A 103 -8.87 15.85 -0.31
N VAL A 104 -8.33 15.67 0.89
CA VAL A 104 -8.89 14.74 1.90
C VAL A 104 -10.32 15.15 2.31
N ALA A 105 -10.56 16.44 2.57
CA ALA A 105 -11.88 16.95 2.93
C ALA A 105 -12.91 16.77 1.81
N GLN A 106 -12.52 16.93 0.53
CA GLN A 106 -13.40 16.68 -0.60
C GLN A 106 -13.72 15.19 -0.76
N VAL A 107 -12.75 14.28 -0.58
CA VAL A 107 -12.98 12.83 -0.59
C VAL A 107 -13.93 12.41 0.55
N GLN A 108 -13.77 12.94 1.76
CA GLN A 108 -14.69 12.69 2.88
C GLN A 108 -16.13 13.15 2.56
N LYS A 109 -16.27 14.34 1.97
CA LYS A 109 -17.57 14.91 1.57
C LYS A 109 -18.26 14.08 0.49
N ASP A 110 -17.53 13.53 -0.47
CA ASP A 110 -18.11 12.68 -1.52
C ASP A 110 -18.43 11.27 -1.00
N LEU A 111 -17.64 10.71 -0.07
CA LEU A 111 -17.99 9.47 0.65
C LEU A 111 -19.29 9.63 1.46
N ILE A 112 -19.45 10.75 2.19
CA ILE A 112 -20.68 11.05 2.95
C ILE A 112 -21.90 11.17 2.03
N ARG A 113 -21.73 11.65 0.79
CA ARG A 113 -22.80 11.67 -0.22
C ARG A 113 -23.15 10.26 -0.68
N GLU A 114 -22.14 9.45 -1.01
CA GLU A 114 -22.34 8.06 -1.43
C GLU A 114 -23.04 7.23 -0.32
N GLU A 115 -22.71 7.46 0.94
CA GLU A 115 -23.41 6.87 2.10
C GLU A 115 -24.86 7.38 2.22
N HIS A 116 -25.12 8.67 1.99
CA HIS A 116 -26.46 9.23 2.01
C HIS A 116 -27.34 8.65 0.89
N ASP A 117 -26.82 8.55 -0.33
CA ASP A 117 -27.52 7.98 -1.48
C ASP A 117 -27.81 6.48 -1.27
N LYS A 118 -26.87 5.73 -0.68
CA LYS A 118 -27.10 4.32 -0.25
C LYS A 118 -28.21 4.21 0.78
N ILE A 119 -28.24 5.08 1.79
CA ILE A 119 -29.30 5.12 2.82
C ILE A 119 -30.65 5.45 2.18
N GLN A 120 -30.71 6.44 1.30
CA GLN A 120 -31.94 6.84 0.60
C GLN A 120 -32.46 5.71 -0.30
N ASN A 121 -31.58 5.00 -1.03
CA ASN A 121 -31.97 3.87 -1.87
C ASN A 121 -32.51 2.68 -1.05
N LEU A 122 -31.88 2.36 0.09
CA LEU A 122 -32.40 1.35 1.02
C LEU A 122 -33.76 1.74 1.60
N GLN A 123 -33.94 3.00 1.99
CA GLN A 123 -35.23 3.53 2.47
C GLN A 123 -36.32 3.44 1.39
N LEU A 124 -36.00 3.80 0.14
CA LEU A 124 -36.93 3.68 -0.99
C LEU A 124 -37.33 2.22 -1.26
N GLN A 125 -36.38 1.29 -1.20
CA GLN A 125 -36.64 -0.15 -1.35
C GLN A 125 -37.53 -0.68 -0.22
N GLU A 126 -37.28 -0.29 1.03
CA GLU A 126 -38.09 -0.72 2.18
C GLU A 126 -39.49 -0.08 2.16
N ILE A 127 -39.62 1.20 1.80
CA ILE A 127 -40.92 1.86 1.58
C ILE A 127 -41.71 1.17 0.47
N SER A 128 -41.06 0.77 -0.63
CA SER A 128 -41.70 0.02 -1.72
C SER A 128 -42.22 -1.33 -1.22
N LYS A 129 -41.38 -2.11 -0.51
CA LYS A 129 -41.77 -3.38 0.10
C LYS A 129 -42.91 -3.24 1.11
N LEU A 130 -42.89 -2.19 1.93
CA LEU A 130 -43.98 -1.87 2.87
C LEU A 130 -45.29 -1.55 2.14
N ARG A 131 -45.24 -0.78 1.03
CA ARG A 131 -46.41 -0.52 0.17
C ARG A 131 -46.98 -1.81 -0.42
N SER A 132 -46.14 -2.70 -0.97
CA SER A 132 -46.60 -3.99 -1.52
C SER A 132 -47.27 -4.87 -0.45
N MET A 133 -46.69 -4.95 0.75
CA MET A 133 -47.28 -5.72 1.86
C MET A 133 -48.59 -5.09 2.38
N LEU A 134 -48.69 -3.76 2.39
CA LEU A 134 -49.90 -3.03 2.79
C LEU A 134 -51.02 -3.22 1.74
N LEU A 135 -50.72 -3.06 0.45
CA LEU A 135 -51.65 -3.30 -0.66
C LEU A 135 -52.19 -4.74 -0.65
N PHE A 136 -51.31 -5.73 -0.41
CA PHE A 136 -51.73 -7.12 -0.25
C PHE A 136 -52.68 -7.31 0.94
N ARG A 137 -52.43 -6.62 2.07
CA ARG A 137 -53.29 -6.66 3.26
C ARG A 137 -54.62 -5.93 3.07
N GLU A 138 -54.66 -4.86 2.28
CA GLU A 138 -55.90 -4.19 1.90
C GLU A 138 -56.75 -5.08 0.97
N GLN A 139 -56.14 -5.72 -0.04
CA GLN A 139 -56.81 -6.71 -0.89
C GLN A 139 -57.34 -7.90 -0.06
N GLU A 140 -56.51 -8.48 0.83
CA GLU A 140 -56.92 -9.56 1.75
C GLU A 140 -58.09 -9.13 2.69
N ALA A 141 -58.16 -7.86 3.08
CA ALA A 141 -59.27 -7.32 3.87
C ALA A 141 -60.55 -7.13 3.01
N VAL A 142 -60.42 -6.62 1.78
CA VAL A 142 -61.53 -6.48 0.82
C VAL A 142 -62.14 -7.85 0.49
N ASP A 143 -61.31 -8.87 0.26
CA ASP A 143 -61.77 -10.22 -0.04
C ASP A 143 -62.48 -10.86 1.17
N ARG A 144 -61.96 -10.66 2.39
CA ARG A 144 -62.69 -11.05 3.63
C ARG A 144 -64.05 -10.37 3.74
N ILE A 145 -64.15 -9.07 3.46
CA ILE A 145 -65.43 -8.32 3.51
C ILE A 145 -66.40 -8.85 2.43
N SER A 146 -65.90 -9.19 1.24
CA SER A 146 -66.70 -9.78 0.16
C SER A 146 -67.28 -11.14 0.56
N HIS A 147 -66.45 -12.02 1.12
CA HIS A 147 -66.90 -13.32 1.65
C HIS A 147 -67.88 -13.17 2.82
N GLN A 148 -67.62 -12.26 3.76
CA GLN A 148 -68.54 -11.96 4.87
C GLN A 148 -69.91 -11.52 4.34
N LYS A 149 -69.96 -10.56 3.40
CA LYS A 149 -71.20 -10.06 2.81
C LYS A 149 -71.99 -11.15 2.07
N THR A 150 -71.29 -12.11 1.44
CA THR A 150 -71.93 -13.27 0.80
C THR A 150 -72.53 -14.23 1.84
N ALA A 151 -71.82 -14.47 2.95
CA ALA A 151 -72.34 -15.28 4.05
C ALA A 151 -73.52 -14.60 4.77
N GLU A 152 -73.48 -13.28 4.96
CA GLU A 152 -74.59 -12.49 5.51
C GLU A 152 -75.84 -12.58 4.61
N GLN A 153 -75.68 -12.52 3.29
CA GLN A 153 -76.78 -12.70 2.34
C GLN A 153 -77.38 -14.12 2.43
N GLN A 154 -76.54 -15.17 2.53
CA GLN A 154 -77.02 -16.55 2.71
C GLN A 154 -77.78 -16.72 4.04
N VAL A 155 -77.26 -16.14 5.12
CA VAL A 155 -77.94 -16.12 6.44
C VAL A 155 -79.29 -15.42 6.36
N GLU A 156 -79.41 -14.32 5.62
CA GLU A 156 -80.68 -13.63 5.45
C GLU A 156 -81.69 -14.41 4.60
N THR A 157 -81.24 -15.09 3.53
CA THR A 157 -82.09 -16.04 2.78
C THR A 157 -82.60 -17.16 3.69
N LEU A 158 -81.74 -17.76 4.52
CA LEU A 158 -82.14 -18.81 5.47
C LEU A 158 -83.12 -18.31 6.54
N LYS A 159 -83.00 -17.05 7.02
CA LYS A 159 -84.01 -16.43 7.92
C LYS A 159 -85.36 -16.28 7.23
N GLN A 160 -85.39 -15.89 5.95
CA GLN A 160 -86.62 -15.75 5.18
C GLN A 160 -87.28 -17.13 4.96
N GLU A 161 -86.50 -18.16 4.66
CA GLU A 161 -87.01 -19.54 4.58
C GLU A 161 -87.55 -20.06 5.92
N LEU A 162 -86.82 -19.86 7.03
CA LEU A 162 -87.30 -20.22 8.38
C LEU A 162 -88.58 -19.47 8.76
N SER A 163 -88.70 -18.20 8.35
CA SER A 163 -89.92 -17.39 8.58
C SER A 163 -91.11 -17.91 7.75
N ARG A 164 -90.86 -18.34 6.50
CA ARG A 164 -91.85 -19.00 5.64
C ARG A 164 -92.28 -20.35 6.22
N LEU A 165 -91.34 -21.13 6.74
CA LEU A 165 -91.61 -22.44 7.35
C LEU A 165 -92.47 -22.29 8.63
N ARG A 166 -92.16 -21.33 9.52
CA ARG A 166 -93.01 -21.01 10.68
C ARG A 166 -94.46 -20.65 10.30
N GLY A 167 -94.66 -19.95 9.19
CA GLY A 167 -96.00 -19.64 8.67
C GLY A 167 -96.77 -20.88 8.18
N ILE A 168 -96.05 -21.94 7.76
CA ILE A 168 -96.63 -23.22 7.38
C ILE A 168 -96.85 -24.11 8.62
N GLU A 169 -95.96 -24.05 9.61
CA GLU A 169 -96.10 -24.76 10.89
C GLU A 169 -97.38 -24.34 11.62
N SER A 170 -97.66 -23.04 11.77
CA SER A 170 -98.89 -22.56 12.41
C SER A 170 -100.16 -22.84 11.59
N MET A 171 -100.06 -22.85 10.26
CA MET A 171 -101.17 -23.28 9.39
C MET A 171 -101.47 -24.78 9.56
N MET A 172 -100.42 -25.60 9.70
CA MET A 172 -100.53 -27.03 9.96
C MET A 172 -101.08 -27.34 11.36
N GLU A 173 -100.76 -26.52 12.37
CA GLU A 173 -101.34 -26.59 13.71
C GLU A 173 -102.85 -26.31 13.67
N ASN A 174 -103.27 -25.21 13.04
CA ASN A 174 -104.69 -24.89 12.82
C ASN A 174 -105.44 -26.02 12.09
N PHE A 175 -104.86 -26.62 11.05
CA PHE A 175 -105.47 -27.75 10.34
C PHE A 175 -105.55 -29.03 11.19
N GLN A 176 -104.67 -29.23 12.18
CA GLN A 176 -104.79 -30.35 13.12
C GLN A 176 -105.97 -30.14 14.08
N ASP A 177 -106.16 -28.91 14.58
CA ASP A 177 -107.28 -28.54 15.43
C ASP A 177 -108.63 -28.63 14.68
N ASP A 178 -108.73 -28.08 13.46
CA ASP A 178 -109.93 -28.21 12.62
C ASP A 178 -110.27 -29.69 12.35
N LEU A 179 -109.27 -30.53 12.10
CA LEU A 179 -109.43 -31.96 11.86
C LEU A 179 -109.86 -32.70 13.14
N ALA A 180 -109.35 -32.31 14.31
CA ALA A 180 -109.79 -32.82 15.61
C ALA A 180 -111.25 -32.42 15.91
N ASN A 181 -111.61 -31.16 15.68
CA ASN A 181 -112.97 -30.64 15.79
C ASN A 181 -113.94 -31.38 14.86
N LEU A 182 -113.57 -31.61 13.60
CA LEU A 182 -114.39 -32.35 12.64
C LEU A 182 -114.55 -33.82 13.03
N ARG A 183 -113.50 -34.48 13.54
CA ARG A 183 -113.58 -35.85 14.10
C ARG A 183 -114.52 -35.93 15.31
N HIS A 184 -114.52 -34.90 16.15
CA HIS A 184 -115.41 -34.82 17.32
C HIS A 184 -116.87 -34.59 16.88
N SER A 185 -117.12 -33.61 16.00
CA SER A 185 -118.46 -33.32 15.46
C SER A 185 -119.06 -34.53 14.75
N SER A 186 -118.32 -35.15 13.82
CA SER A 186 -118.74 -36.39 13.13
C SER A 186 -119.02 -37.54 14.10
N THR A 187 -118.37 -37.57 15.26
CA THR A 187 -118.65 -38.56 16.30
C THR A 187 -119.92 -38.28 17.09
N ILE A 188 -120.23 -37.00 17.36
CA ILE A 188 -121.51 -36.58 17.94
C ILE A 188 -122.65 -36.87 16.95
N GLU A 189 -122.52 -36.46 15.69
CA GLU A 189 -123.52 -36.70 14.64
C GLU A 189 -123.82 -38.19 14.44
N ARG A 190 -122.78 -39.03 14.35
CA ARG A 190 -122.94 -40.49 14.23
C ARG A 190 -123.67 -41.10 15.43
N ASN A 191 -123.41 -40.61 16.64
CA ASN A 191 -124.09 -41.06 17.85
C ASN A 191 -125.56 -40.60 17.87
N ASN A 192 -125.83 -39.36 17.43
CA ASN A 192 -127.18 -38.81 17.30
C ASN A 192 -128.00 -39.58 16.25
N LEU A 193 -127.45 -39.82 15.06
CA LEU A 193 -128.08 -40.60 13.99
C LEU A 193 -128.35 -42.04 14.41
N ARG A 194 -127.44 -42.66 15.17
CA ARG A 194 -127.66 -44.00 15.74
C ARG A 194 -128.81 -44.00 16.76
N SER A 195 -128.99 -42.93 17.52
CA SER A 195 -130.09 -42.76 18.47
C SER A 195 -131.44 -42.52 17.78
N THR A 196 -131.49 -41.65 16.76
CA THR A 196 -132.73 -41.37 16.02
C THR A 196 -133.18 -42.53 15.14
N LEU A 197 -132.24 -43.29 14.55
CA LEU A 197 -132.55 -44.53 13.83
C LEU A 197 -133.24 -45.54 14.75
N ALA A 198 -132.69 -45.77 15.96
CA ALA A 198 -133.26 -46.71 16.93
C ALA A 198 -134.69 -46.30 17.39
N ALA A 199 -134.98 -45.00 17.46
CA ALA A 199 -136.33 -44.51 17.75
C ALA A 199 -137.30 -44.74 16.58
N ALA A 200 -136.88 -44.45 15.35
CA ALA A 200 -137.70 -44.63 14.15
C ALA A 200 -137.98 -46.10 13.82
N GLU A 201 -137.05 -47.01 14.13
CA GLU A 201 -137.25 -48.46 13.99
C GLU A 201 -138.37 -48.99 14.90
N GLU A 202 -138.59 -48.40 16.08
CA GLU A 202 -139.67 -48.79 16.99
C GLU A 202 -141.03 -48.24 16.54
N GLU A 203 -141.11 -46.97 16.12
CA GLU A 203 -142.34 -46.37 15.59
C GLU A 203 -142.89 -47.17 14.39
N ASN A 204 -142.01 -47.63 13.50
CA ASN A 204 -142.39 -48.39 12.31
C ASN A 204 -143.05 -49.75 12.67
N ARG A 205 -142.62 -50.41 13.77
CA ARG A 205 -143.26 -51.63 14.28
C ARG A 205 -144.70 -51.38 14.73
N HIS A 206 -144.95 -50.25 15.38
CA HIS A 206 -146.30 -49.86 15.81
C HIS A 206 -147.21 -49.55 14.62
N LEU A 207 -146.75 -48.79 13.63
CA LEU A 207 -147.55 -48.44 12.45
C LEU A 207 -147.93 -49.67 11.61
N LYS A 208 -147.00 -50.59 11.38
CA LYS A 208 -147.26 -51.83 10.63
C LYS A 208 -148.40 -52.66 11.23
N SER A 209 -148.46 -52.73 12.56
CA SER A 209 -149.51 -53.44 13.31
C SER A 209 -150.91 -52.83 13.15
N ARG A 210 -151.00 -51.54 12.77
CA ARG A 210 -152.26 -50.78 12.66
C ARG A 210 -152.89 -50.86 11.26
N ILE A 211 -152.08 -51.03 10.22
CA ILE A 211 -152.59 -51.12 8.83
C ILE A 211 -153.40 -52.41 8.63
N GLN A 212 -152.90 -53.53 9.17
CA GLN A 212 -153.54 -54.86 9.06
C GLN A 212 -155.02 -54.86 9.48
N VAL A 213 -155.38 -54.10 10.52
CA VAL A 213 -156.75 -53.99 11.05
C VAL A 213 -157.70 -53.22 10.10
N LEU A 214 -157.16 -52.35 9.24
CA LEU A 214 -157.98 -51.54 8.33
C LEU A 214 -158.32 -52.30 7.04
N GLU A 215 -157.44 -53.18 6.57
CA GLU A 215 -157.62 -53.94 5.33
C GLU A 215 -158.80 -54.93 5.43
N GLU A 216 -159.03 -55.50 6.61
CA GLU A 216 -160.16 -56.38 6.92
C GLU A 216 -161.54 -55.71 6.74
N SER A 217 -161.61 -54.37 6.81
CA SER A 217 -162.88 -53.63 6.84
C SER A 217 -163.49 -53.28 5.47
N ARG A 218 -162.71 -53.37 4.38
CA ARG A 218 -163.04 -52.68 3.10
C ARG A 218 -163.72 -53.54 2.03
N ALA A 219 -164.08 -54.79 2.35
CA ALA A 219 -164.37 -55.81 1.34
C ALA A 219 -165.83 -55.91 0.81
N LEU A 220 -166.72 -54.95 1.11
CA LEU A 220 -168.17 -55.12 0.94
C LEU A 220 -168.91 -53.96 0.22
N LEU A 221 -169.63 -54.32 -0.87
CA LEU A 221 -170.80 -53.66 -1.50
C LEU A 221 -170.61 -52.43 -2.43
N THR A 222 -170.92 -52.58 -3.74
CA THR A 222 -171.30 -51.48 -4.68
C THR A 222 -172.22 -51.94 -5.85
N SER A 223 -173.07 -51.02 -6.35
CA SER A 223 -174.00 -51.13 -7.52
C SER A 223 -174.55 -49.70 -7.84
N GLY A 224 -175.23 -49.31 -8.93
CA GLY A 224 -175.78 -49.98 -10.14
C GLY A 224 -176.26 -48.92 -11.18
N SER A 225 -177.06 -49.27 -12.21
CA SER A 225 -177.45 -48.33 -13.30
C SER A 225 -178.75 -48.68 -14.08
N THR A 226 -179.20 -47.78 -14.98
CA THR A 226 -180.27 -47.94 -16.02
C THR A 226 -179.90 -47.15 -17.29
N ASP A 227 -180.04 -47.73 -18.50
CA ASP A 227 -178.95 -47.58 -19.49
C ASP A 227 -179.28 -47.10 -20.93
N ASP A 228 -180.45 -47.40 -21.52
CA ASP A 228 -180.52 -47.46 -23.01
C ASP A 228 -180.67 -46.11 -23.76
N GLN A 229 -181.43 -45.14 -23.25
CA GLN A 229 -181.46 -43.80 -23.88
C GLN A 229 -180.15 -43.03 -23.62
N VAL A 230 -179.43 -43.45 -22.58
CA VAL A 230 -178.05 -43.06 -22.32
C VAL A 230 -177.12 -43.66 -23.39
N GLN A 231 -177.25 -44.93 -23.80
CA GLN A 231 -176.38 -45.55 -24.83
C GLN A 231 -176.28 -44.77 -26.16
N SER A 232 -177.39 -44.21 -26.69
CA SER A 232 -177.31 -43.47 -27.97
C SER A 232 -176.55 -42.15 -27.82
N LEU A 233 -176.79 -41.40 -26.74
CA LEU A 233 -176.03 -40.19 -26.44
C LEU A 233 -174.57 -40.53 -26.08
N LEU A 234 -174.32 -41.66 -25.40
CA LEU A 234 -172.98 -42.20 -25.19
C LEU A 234 -172.27 -42.52 -26.50
N GLN A 235 -172.96 -42.95 -27.56
CA GLN A 235 -172.29 -43.29 -28.83
C GLN A 235 -171.82 -42.04 -29.59
N GLU A 236 -172.64 -40.98 -29.68
CA GLU A 236 -172.19 -39.71 -30.27
C GLU A 236 -171.13 -39.04 -29.39
N ARG A 237 -171.36 -38.99 -28.07
CA ARG A 237 -170.38 -38.53 -27.07
C ARG A 237 -169.05 -39.27 -27.25
N LYS A 238 -169.05 -40.59 -27.39
CA LYS A 238 -167.84 -41.42 -27.60
C LYS A 238 -167.08 -41.05 -28.87
N MET A 239 -167.77 -40.72 -29.97
CA MET A 239 -167.10 -40.27 -31.21
C MET A 239 -166.46 -38.87 -31.04
N LEU A 240 -167.09 -37.99 -30.27
CA LEU A 240 -166.53 -36.66 -29.96
C LEU A 240 -165.41 -36.74 -28.92
N GLU A 241 -165.54 -37.61 -27.92
CA GLU A 241 -164.50 -37.93 -26.93
C GLU A 241 -163.27 -38.54 -27.61
N GLN A 242 -163.44 -39.47 -28.55
CA GLN A 242 -162.33 -40.01 -29.35
C GLN A 242 -161.57 -38.90 -30.09
N ARG A 243 -162.25 -37.97 -30.76
CA ARG A 243 -161.58 -36.84 -31.45
C ARG A 243 -160.92 -35.85 -30.50
N LEU A 244 -161.51 -35.64 -29.32
CA LEU A 244 -160.94 -34.80 -28.27
C LEU A 244 -159.70 -35.46 -27.64
N GLU A 245 -159.73 -36.79 -27.47
CA GLU A 245 -158.64 -37.62 -26.98
C GLU A 245 -157.49 -37.72 -28.00
N GLU A 246 -157.78 -37.89 -29.30
CA GLU A 246 -156.83 -37.76 -30.41
C GLU A 246 -156.15 -36.38 -30.43
N ALA A 247 -156.93 -35.31 -30.29
CA ALA A 247 -156.40 -33.94 -30.23
C ALA A 247 -155.56 -33.69 -28.97
N HIS A 248 -155.95 -34.24 -27.81
CA HIS A 248 -155.17 -34.20 -26.59
C HIS A 248 -153.89 -35.03 -26.68
N LEU A 249 -153.91 -36.18 -27.35
CA LEU A 249 -152.73 -37.00 -27.62
C LEU A 249 -151.73 -36.21 -28.47
N HIS A 250 -152.17 -35.64 -29.60
CA HIS A 250 -151.33 -34.82 -30.46
C HIS A 250 -150.77 -33.57 -29.75
N LEU A 251 -151.58 -32.89 -28.92
CA LEU A 251 -151.09 -31.78 -28.09
C LEU A 251 -150.09 -32.25 -27.02
N SER A 252 -150.27 -33.45 -26.46
CA SER A 252 -149.34 -34.07 -25.52
C SER A 252 -148.01 -34.44 -26.19
N ASP A 253 -148.04 -35.02 -27.40
CA ASP A 253 -146.86 -35.34 -28.20
C ASP A 253 -146.07 -34.08 -28.58
N ILE A 254 -146.77 -33.04 -29.05
CA ILE A 254 -146.18 -31.73 -29.37
C ILE A 254 -145.57 -31.12 -28.10
N LYS A 255 -146.29 -31.10 -26.97
CA LYS A 255 -145.78 -30.58 -25.69
C LYS A 255 -144.58 -31.37 -25.17
N SER A 256 -144.59 -32.70 -25.30
CA SER A 256 -143.49 -33.59 -24.94
C SER A 256 -142.24 -33.31 -25.79
N SER A 257 -142.43 -33.19 -27.11
CA SER A 257 -141.37 -32.82 -28.07
C SER A 257 -140.76 -31.44 -27.75
N TRP A 258 -141.58 -30.41 -27.54
CA TRP A 258 -141.11 -29.08 -27.13
C TRP A 258 -140.43 -29.09 -25.76
N SER A 259 -140.93 -29.86 -24.79
CA SER A 259 -140.27 -30.00 -23.49
C SER A 259 -138.92 -30.70 -23.60
N GLY A 260 -138.78 -31.69 -24.48
CA GLY A 260 -137.52 -32.37 -24.77
C GLY A 260 -136.52 -31.45 -25.50
N GLN A 261 -137.00 -30.65 -26.46
CA GLN A 261 -136.19 -29.63 -27.14
C GLN A 261 -135.70 -28.55 -26.17
N ASN A 262 -136.58 -28.06 -25.28
CA ASN A 262 -136.21 -27.09 -24.26
C ASN A 262 -135.16 -27.67 -23.29
N LEU A 263 -135.35 -28.90 -22.79
CA LEU A 263 -134.38 -29.58 -21.94
C LEU A 263 -133.03 -29.80 -22.64
N ALA A 264 -133.02 -30.08 -23.95
CA ALA A 264 -131.81 -30.20 -24.75
C ALA A 264 -131.09 -28.84 -24.89
N LEU A 265 -131.82 -27.75 -25.12
CA LEU A 265 -131.28 -26.40 -25.17
C LEU A 265 -130.75 -25.94 -23.81
N GLU A 266 -131.48 -26.16 -22.71
CA GLU A 266 -131.00 -25.91 -21.34
C GLU A 266 -129.72 -26.70 -21.05
N THR A 267 -129.66 -27.97 -21.46
CA THR A 267 -128.44 -28.79 -21.34
C THR A 267 -127.28 -28.21 -22.16
N GLN A 268 -127.54 -27.69 -23.36
CA GLN A 268 -126.53 -27.06 -24.20
C GLN A 268 -126.04 -25.73 -23.61
N VAL A 269 -126.95 -24.87 -23.12
CA VAL A 269 -126.64 -23.61 -22.44
C VAL A 269 -125.81 -23.86 -21.18
N ASN A 270 -126.17 -24.87 -20.37
CA ASN A 270 -125.40 -25.25 -19.18
C ASN A 270 -123.98 -25.74 -19.54
N ARG A 271 -123.82 -26.53 -20.61
CA ARG A 271 -122.50 -26.96 -21.10
C ARG A 271 -121.65 -25.78 -21.59
N LEU A 272 -122.23 -24.88 -22.40
CA LEU A 272 -121.55 -23.69 -22.90
C LEU A 272 -121.17 -22.72 -21.76
N SER A 273 -122.05 -22.55 -20.78
CA SER A 273 -121.78 -21.75 -19.58
C SER A 273 -120.60 -22.32 -18.77
N HIS A 274 -120.55 -23.65 -18.61
CA HIS A 274 -119.42 -24.32 -17.96
C HIS A 274 -118.13 -24.16 -18.75
N GLN A 275 -118.15 -24.42 -20.06
CA GLN A 275 -117.00 -24.27 -20.95
C GLN A 275 -116.46 -22.83 -20.93
N VAL A 276 -117.31 -21.81 -21.01
CA VAL A 276 -116.90 -20.40 -20.92
C VAL A 276 -116.26 -20.08 -19.56
N ALA A 277 -116.74 -20.68 -18.46
CA ALA A 277 -116.12 -20.52 -17.14
C ALA A 277 -114.74 -21.20 -17.06
N GLU A 278 -114.58 -22.38 -17.66
CA GLU A 278 -113.30 -23.11 -17.75
C GLU A 278 -112.28 -22.37 -18.64
N GLU A 279 -112.65 -21.99 -19.87
CA GLU A 279 -111.82 -21.18 -20.78
C GLU A 279 -111.41 -19.84 -20.14
N THR A 280 -112.33 -19.20 -19.41
CA THR A 280 -112.03 -17.96 -18.67
C THR A 280 -111.00 -18.18 -17.56
N LYS A 281 -111.14 -19.28 -16.80
CA LYS A 281 -110.19 -19.68 -15.75
C LYS A 281 -108.81 -20.02 -16.32
N GLU A 282 -108.75 -20.80 -17.40
CA GLU A 282 -107.52 -21.13 -18.11
C GLU A 282 -106.84 -19.87 -18.66
N LYS A 283 -107.60 -18.96 -19.28
CA LYS A 283 -107.10 -17.67 -19.76
C LYS A 283 -106.49 -16.82 -18.63
N TYR A 284 -107.10 -16.76 -17.45
CA TYR A 284 -106.52 -16.07 -16.30
C TYR A 284 -105.25 -16.77 -15.78
N GLN A 285 -105.19 -18.11 -15.79
CA GLN A 285 -103.98 -18.85 -15.44
C GLN A 285 -102.84 -18.62 -16.45
N ALA A 286 -103.14 -18.64 -17.75
CA ALA A 286 -102.17 -18.38 -18.81
C ALA A 286 -101.64 -16.93 -18.78
N LEU A 287 -102.50 -15.94 -18.52
CA LEU A 287 -102.09 -14.54 -18.32
C LEU A 287 -101.19 -14.41 -17.09
N ARG A 288 -101.54 -15.04 -15.97
CA ARG A 288 -100.71 -15.04 -14.76
C ARG A 288 -99.34 -15.68 -15.02
N LEU A 289 -99.28 -16.84 -15.67
CA LEU A 289 -98.02 -17.51 -16.01
C LEU A 289 -97.16 -16.67 -16.97
N ARG A 290 -97.79 -15.99 -17.94
CA ARG A 290 -97.10 -15.02 -18.81
C ARG A 290 -96.46 -13.90 -18.00
N ASP A 291 -97.17 -13.36 -17.02
CA ASP A 291 -96.70 -12.22 -16.22
C ASP A 291 -95.61 -12.63 -15.22
N GLU A 292 -95.72 -13.82 -14.62
CA GLU A 292 -94.67 -14.45 -13.80
C GLU A 292 -93.40 -14.75 -14.63
N LEU A 293 -93.54 -15.23 -15.88
CA LEU A 293 -92.42 -15.41 -16.80
C LEU A 293 -91.80 -14.09 -17.27
N ALA A 294 -92.62 -13.06 -17.53
CA ALA A 294 -92.14 -11.74 -17.94
C ALA A 294 -91.35 -11.06 -16.83
N GLU A 295 -91.76 -11.19 -15.57
CA GLU A 295 -90.98 -10.68 -14.43
C GLU A 295 -89.68 -11.47 -14.23
N ARG A 296 -89.72 -12.80 -14.40
CA ARG A 296 -88.51 -13.63 -14.35
C ARG A 296 -87.52 -13.31 -15.48
N SER A 297 -88.00 -12.91 -16.67
CA SER A 297 -87.12 -12.38 -17.74
C SER A 297 -86.38 -11.15 -17.25
N LYS A 298 -87.08 -10.11 -16.77
CA LYS A 298 -86.45 -8.87 -16.28
C LYS A 298 -85.41 -9.12 -15.19
N GLN A 299 -85.67 -10.08 -14.30
CA GLN A 299 -84.72 -10.48 -13.26
C GLN A 299 -83.44 -11.06 -13.86
N LEU A 300 -83.56 -11.99 -14.82
CA LEU A 300 -82.42 -12.56 -15.55
C LEU A 300 -81.69 -11.51 -16.40
N ASP A 301 -82.42 -10.61 -17.06
CA ASP A 301 -81.85 -9.50 -17.84
C ASP A 301 -81.01 -8.57 -16.95
N PHE A 302 -81.48 -8.28 -15.74
CA PHE A 302 -80.74 -7.50 -14.73
C PHE A 302 -79.52 -8.25 -14.16
N GLU A 303 -79.65 -9.56 -13.89
CA GLU A 303 -78.55 -10.41 -13.43
C GLU A 303 -77.46 -10.56 -14.52
N LEU A 304 -77.85 -10.66 -15.79
CA LEU A 304 -76.95 -10.69 -16.94
C LEU A 304 -76.20 -9.36 -17.10
N GLU A 305 -76.90 -8.22 -17.07
CA GLU A 305 -76.23 -6.92 -17.20
C GLU A 305 -75.37 -6.59 -15.97
N LYS A 306 -75.77 -6.99 -14.75
CA LYS A 306 -74.88 -6.95 -13.58
C LYS A 306 -73.61 -7.78 -13.80
N SER A 307 -73.76 -9.04 -14.23
CA SER A 307 -72.63 -9.94 -14.49
C SER A 307 -71.69 -9.39 -15.57
N ARG A 308 -72.26 -8.80 -16.63
CA ARG A 308 -71.52 -8.13 -17.70
C ARG A 308 -70.70 -6.95 -17.19
N ASN A 309 -71.26 -6.12 -16.31
CA ASN A 309 -70.54 -4.99 -15.72
C ASN A 309 -69.44 -5.45 -14.75
N GLU A 310 -69.60 -6.58 -14.06
CA GLU A 310 -68.48 -7.17 -13.30
C GLU A 310 -67.39 -7.76 -14.22
N VAL A 311 -67.75 -8.31 -15.38
CA VAL A 311 -66.78 -8.79 -16.38
C VAL A 311 -65.98 -7.62 -16.95
N THR A 312 -66.62 -6.54 -17.41
CA THR A 312 -65.89 -5.37 -17.95
C THR A 312 -65.01 -4.69 -16.89
N GLN A 313 -65.40 -4.71 -15.61
CA GLN A 313 -64.53 -4.27 -14.51
C GLN A 313 -63.30 -5.18 -14.33
N ARG A 314 -63.46 -6.50 -14.45
CA ARG A 314 -62.34 -7.46 -14.41
C ARG A 314 -61.42 -7.30 -15.62
N ASP A 315 -61.97 -7.13 -16.82
CA ASP A 315 -61.20 -6.88 -18.06
C ASP A 315 -60.39 -5.58 -17.96
N ASN A 316 -61.00 -4.51 -17.44
CA ASN A 316 -60.29 -3.24 -17.19
C ASN A 316 -59.17 -3.40 -16.14
N LYS A 317 -59.38 -4.18 -15.07
CA LYS A 317 -58.31 -4.49 -14.10
C LYS A 317 -57.20 -5.33 -14.73
N ILE A 318 -57.53 -6.31 -15.57
CA ILE A 318 -56.56 -7.12 -16.32
C ILE A 318 -55.73 -6.24 -17.27
N LYS A 319 -56.36 -5.31 -17.97
CA LYS A 319 -55.66 -4.36 -18.85
C LYS A 319 -54.68 -3.47 -18.08
N LEU A 320 -55.10 -2.89 -16.95
CA LEU A 320 -54.23 -2.07 -16.10
C LEU A 320 -53.06 -2.86 -15.51
N MET A 321 -53.28 -4.10 -15.06
CA MET A 321 -52.19 -4.98 -14.58
C MET A 321 -51.25 -5.40 -15.72
N GLY A 322 -51.75 -5.52 -16.96
CA GLY A 322 -50.92 -5.73 -18.15
C GLY A 322 -50.02 -4.53 -18.46
N GLU A 323 -50.58 -3.33 -18.38
CA GLU A 323 -49.85 -2.06 -18.56
C GLU A 323 -48.76 -1.89 -17.47
N GLU A 324 -49.06 -2.20 -16.21
CA GLU A 324 -48.07 -2.23 -15.11
C GLU A 324 -46.96 -3.28 -15.35
N ILE A 325 -47.30 -4.46 -15.85
CA ILE A 325 -46.32 -5.51 -16.20
C ILE A 325 -45.40 -5.05 -17.35
N ASP A 326 -45.94 -4.39 -18.38
CA ASP A 326 -45.14 -3.89 -19.50
C ASP A 326 -44.24 -2.72 -19.10
N GLU A 327 -44.70 -1.80 -18.25
CA GLU A 327 -43.87 -0.74 -17.64
C GLU A 327 -42.72 -1.34 -16.81
N LEU A 328 -43.01 -2.31 -15.93
CA LEU A 328 -41.99 -3.00 -15.13
C LEU A 328 -41.00 -3.78 -15.99
N ASN A 329 -41.45 -4.42 -17.08
CA ASN A 329 -40.59 -5.10 -18.04
C ASN A 329 -39.69 -4.11 -18.82
N SER A 330 -40.17 -2.90 -19.11
CA SER A 330 -39.38 -1.84 -19.73
C SER A 330 -38.30 -1.33 -18.78
N ALA A 331 -38.66 -0.99 -17.54
CA ALA A 331 -37.71 -0.56 -16.51
C ALA A 331 -36.66 -1.64 -16.18
N LEU A 332 -37.05 -2.92 -16.15
CA LEU A 332 -36.13 -4.05 -15.98
C LEU A 332 -35.17 -4.21 -17.16
N ARG A 333 -35.58 -3.86 -18.39
CA ARG A 333 -34.71 -3.85 -19.56
C ARG A 333 -33.70 -2.71 -19.49
N GLU A 334 -34.16 -1.49 -19.22
CA GLU A 334 -33.31 -0.31 -19.11
C GLU A 334 -32.24 -0.49 -18.01
N ALA A 335 -32.63 -1.01 -16.84
CA ALA A 335 -31.69 -1.31 -15.75
C ALA A 335 -30.66 -2.42 -16.08
N ARG A 336 -30.98 -3.34 -17.00
CA ARG A 336 -30.01 -4.34 -17.50
C ARG A 336 -29.06 -3.72 -18.51
N GLU A 337 -29.57 -2.89 -19.42
CA GLU A 337 -28.79 -2.18 -20.44
C GLU A 337 -27.77 -1.23 -19.79
N GLN A 338 -28.21 -0.43 -18.81
CA GLN A 338 -27.33 0.41 -17.99
C GLN A 338 -26.25 -0.38 -17.24
N HIS A 339 -26.56 -1.58 -16.73
CA HIS A 339 -25.58 -2.43 -16.06
C HIS A 339 -24.60 -3.10 -17.05
N GLU A 340 -25.04 -3.43 -18.26
CA GLU A 340 -24.17 -3.93 -19.33
C GLU A 340 -23.22 -2.83 -19.86
N GLU A 341 -23.69 -1.58 -19.93
CA GLU A 341 -22.85 -0.40 -20.17
C GLU A 341 -21.82 -0.19 -19.05
N GLU A 342 -22.22 -0.29 -17.78
CA GLU A 342 -21.28 -0.18 -16.64
C GLU A 342 -20.22 -1.29 -16.66
N VAL A 343 -20.62 -2.53 -16.93
CA VAL A 343 -19.71 -3.69 -17.02
C VAL A 343 -18.74 -3.55 -18.19
N THR A 344 -19.20 -3.09 -19.36
CA THR A 344 -18.31 -2.86 -20.52
C THR A 344 -17.36 -1.69 -20.29
N PHE A 345 -17.80 -0.62 -19.63
CA PHE A 345 -16.92 0.48 -19.19
C PHE A 345 -15.86 0.02 -18.18
N MET A 346 -16.26 -0.73 -17.14
CA MET A 346 -15.34 -1.23 -16.12
C MET A 346 -14.33 -2.25 -16.68
N ASN A 347 -14.76 -3.12 -17.59
CA ASN A 347 -13.85 -4.02 -18.31
C ASN A 347 -12.85 -3.25 -19.18
N SER A 348 -13.29 -2.23 -19.91
CA SER A 348 -12.41 -1.35 -20.73
C SER A 348 -11.38 -0.63 -19.86
N LYS A 349 -11.79 -0.17 -18.67
CA LYS A 349 -10.90 0.47 -17.68
C LYS A 349 -9.89 -0.52 -17.09
N LEU A 350 -10.30 -1.77 -16.81
CA LEU A 350 -9.41 -2.83 -16.36
C LEU A 350 -8.38 -3.20 -17.45
N GLU A 351 -8.79 -3.31 -18.72
CA GLU A 351 -7.89 -3.57 -19.84
C GLU A 351 -6.86 -2.45 -20.01
N HIS A 352 -7.29 -1.18 -19.91
CA HIS A 352 -6.39 -0.03 -19.97
C HIS A 352 -5.33 -0.07 -18.84
N LEU A 353 -5.76 -0.26 -17.59
CA LEU A 353 -4.86 -0.39 -16.43
C LEU A 353 -3.93 -1.61 -16.54
N GLN A 354 -4.40 -2.71 -17.14
CA GLN A 354 -3.58 -3.90 -17.40
C GLN A 354 -2.49 -3.60 -18.44
N VAL A 355 -2.78 -2.80 -19.47
CA VAL A 355 -1.80 -2.33 -20.47
C VAL A 355 -0.78 -1.37 -19.83
N GLU A 356 -1.22 -0.43 -18.99
CA GLU A 356 -0.32 0.45 -18.24
C GLU A 356 0.60 -0.33 -17.29
N LEU A 357 0.05 -1.28 -16.52
CA LEU A 357 0.82 -2.15 -15.63
C LEU A 357 1.88 -2.96 -16.40
N ASN A 358 1.51 -3.52 -17.55
CA ASN A 358 2.45 -4.25 -18.41
C ASN A 358 3.55 -3.33 -18.97
N SER A 359 3.21 -2.12 -19.41
CA SER A 359 4.17 -1.11 -19.88
C SER A 359 5.15 -0.68 -18.79
N ILE A 360 4.65 -0.37 -17.58
CA ILE A 360 5.48 -0.05 -16.42
C ILE A 360 6.39 -1.23 -16.08
N LYS A 361 5.89 -2.47 -16.14
CA LYS A 361 6.67 -3.68 -15.88
C LYS A 361 7.77 -3.90 -16.93
N THR A 362 7.50 -3.72 -18.23
CA THR A 362 8.53 -3.83 -19.27
C THR A 362 9.59 -2.74 -19.10
N ASN A 363 9.17 -1.50 -18.85
CA ASN A 363 10.08 -0.37 -18.60
C ASN A 363 10.96 -0.63 -17.37
N LEU A 364 10.39 -1.17 -16.28
CA LEU A 364 11.16 -1.56 -15.10
C LEU A 364 12.22 -2.61 -15.44
N THR A 365 11.84 -3.72 -16.10
CA THR A 365 12.80 -4.76 -16.50
C THR A 365 13.86 -4.26 -17.48
N GLU A 366 13.55 -3.30 -18.35
CA GLU A 366 14.55 -2.63 -19.19
C GLU A 366 15.52 -1.80 -18.36
N THR A 367 15.04 -1.04 -17.36
CA THR A 367 15.93 -0.29 -16.47
C THR A 367 16.78 -1.20 -15.57
N GLU A 368 16.24 -2.31 -15.09
CA GLU A 368 16.98 -3.32 -14.33
C GLU A 368 18.10 -3.93 -15.18
N ASN A 369 17.80 -4.34 -16.43
CA ASN A 369 18.80 -4.86 -17.36
C ASN A 369 19.89 -3.82 -17.69
N ARG A 370 19.52 -2.56 -17.98
CA ARG A 370 20.49 -1.47 -18.25
C ARG A 370 21.38 -1.16 -17.03
N LEU A 371 20.85 -1.31 -15.82
CA LEU A 371 21.64 -1.19 -14.59
C LEU A 371 22.57 -2.39 -14.38
N LEU A 372 22.12 -3.60 -14.76
CA LEU A 372 22.95 -4.82 -14.74
C LEU A 372 24.13 -4.70 -15.72
N ASP A 373 23.87 -4.31 -16.97
CA ASP A 373 24.88 -4.07 -18.01
C ASP A 373 25.91 -3.02 -17.57
N SER A 374 25.45 -1.94 -16.92
CA SER A 374 26.28 -0.89 -16.36
C SER A 374 27.16 -1.39 -15.20
N LEU A 375 26.59 -2.22 -14.30
CA LEU A 375 27.30 -2.83 -13.19
C LEU A 375 28.37 -3.83 -13.68
N GLU A 376 28.04 -4.67 -14.66
CA GLU A 376 29.00 -5.56 -15.31
C GLU A 376 30.11 -4.77 -16.05
N GLY A 377 29.75 -3.71 -16.77
CA GLY A 377 30.72 -2.82 -17.41
C GLY A 377 31.68 -2.19 -16.40
N SER A 378 31.16 -1.79 -15.24
CA SER A 378 31.93 -1.26 -14.12
C SER A 378 32.86 -2.32 -13.49
N ASP A 379 32.38 -3.53 -13.22
CA ASP A 379 33.20 -4.58 -12.59
C ASP A 379 34.26 -5.17 -13.55
N ARG A 380 33.95 -5.27 -14.86
CA ARG A 380 34.95 -5.57 -15.90
C ARG A 380 36.05 -4.49 -15.93
N SER A 381 35.68 -3.21 -15.82
CA SER A 381 36.62 -2.09 -15.78
C SER A 381 37.46 -2.10 -14.49
N LEU A 382 36.82 -2.30 -13.34
CA LEU A 382 37.47 -2.43 -12.03
C LEU A 382 38.45 -3.61 -12.00
N THR A 383 38.10 -4.73 -12.63
CA THR A 383 38.96 -5.90 -12.78
C THR A 383 40.17 -5.58 -13.67
N ALA A 384 39.99 -4.88 -14.80
CA ALA A 384 41.10 -4.41 -15.62
C ALA A 384 42.06 -3.47 -14.86
N TYR A 385 41.51 -2.51 -14.10
CA TYR A 385 42.33 -1.62 -13.25
C TYR A 385 43.07 -2.38 -12.12
N LYS A 386 42.45 -3.39 -11.50
CA LYS A 386 43.11 -4.28 -10.52
C LYS A 386 44.27 -5.06 -11.16
N SER A 387 44.07 -5.60 -12.36
CA SER A 387 45.14 -6.29 -13.11
C SER A 387 46.28 -5.35 -13.50
N GLN A 388 45.97 -4.12 -13.92
CA GLN A 388 46.98 -3.11 -14.25
C GLN A 388 47.77 -2.67 -13.00
N MET A 389 47.10 -2.48 -11.86
CA MET A 389 47.74 -2.20 -10.57
C MET A 389 48.69 -3.32 -10.14
N LEU A 390 48.31 -4.59 -10.33
CA LEU A 390 49.17 -5.74 -10.02
C LEU A 390 50.42 -5.75 -10.92
N GLN A 391 50.26 -5.52 -12.23
CA GLN A 391 51.41 -5.42 -13.15
C GLN A 391 52.35 -4.25 -12.81
N GLN A 392 51.81 -3.11 -12.36
CA GLN A 392 52.62 -1.98 -11.90
C GLN A 392 53.34 -2.29 -10.58
N ASP A 393 52.69 -2.95 -9.63
CA ASP A 393 53.29 -3.39 -8.36
C ASP A 393 54.39 -4.46 -8.57
N GLU A 394 54.21 -5.40 -9.49
CA GLU A 394 55.26 -6.34 -9.92
C GLU A 394 56.44 -5.61 -10.58
N SER A 395 56.19 -4.68 -11.51
CA SER A 395 57.24 -3.88 -12.15
C SER A 395 57.99 -2.99 -11.16
N ILE A 396 57.31 -2.39 -10.18
CA ILE A 396 57.93 -1.62 -9.10
C ILE A 396 58.80 -2.52 -8.23
N LYS A 397 58.35 -3.74 -7.88
CA LYS A 397 59.16 -4.71 -7.13
C LYS A 397 60.40 -5.14 -7.91
N GLU A 398 60.26 -5.40 -9.22
CA GLU A 398 61.39 -5.78 -10.06
C GLU A 398 62.42 -4.65 -10.16
N LEU A 399 61.99 -3.42 -10.46
CA LEU A 399 62.85 -2.23 -10.48
C LEU A 399 63.50 -1.95 -9.12
N THR A 400 62.78 -2.15 -8.01
CA THR A 400 63.33 -2.01 -6.66
C THR A 400 64.38 -3.09 -6.37
N GLY A 401 64.18 -4.31 -6.86
CA GLY A 401 65.15 -5.40 -6.78
C GLY A 401 66.41 -5.12 -7.60
N GLN A 402 66.26 -4.66 -8.85
CA GLN A 402 67.38 -4.23 -9.70
C GLN A 402 68.16 -3.09 -9.06
N LEU A 403 67.48 -2.07 -8.54
CA LEU A 403 68.09 -0.94 -7.81
C LEU A 403 68.82 -1.39 -6.54
N ALA A 404 68.30 -2.40 -5.83
CA ALA A 404 68.97 -2.96 -4.65
C ALA A 404 70.26 -3.72 -5.03
N ILE A 405 70.24 -4.48 -6.13
CA ILE A 405 71.43 -5.15 -6.69
C ILE A 405 72.47 -4.11 -7.14
N GLU A 406 72.08 -3.11 -7.93
CA GLU A 406 72.99 -2.05 -8.41
C GLU A 406 73.61 -1.27 -7.23
N ASN A 407 72.85 -0.96 -6.18
CA ASN A 407 73.40 -0.34 -4.98
C ASN A 407 74.37 -1.27 -4.21
N GLN A 408 74.11 -2.58 -4.17
CA GLN A 408 75.02 -3.55 -3.55
C GLN A 408 76.30 -3.73 -4.36
N GLU A 409 76.23 -3.74 -5.69
CA GLU A 409 77.39 -3.75 -6.60
C GLU A 409 78.19 -2.45 -6.47
N LYS A 410 77.52 -1.30 -6.49
CA LYS A 410 78.12 0.03 -6.25
C LYS A 410 78.82 0.12 -4.90
N LEU A 411 78.22 -0.41 -3.82
CA LEU A 411 78.85 -0.49 -2.51
C LEU A 411 80.09 -1.40 -2.53
N THR A 412 80.00 -2.54 -3.22
CA THR A 412 81.13 -3.47 -3.40
C THR A 412 82.28 -2.85 -4.20
N ILE A 413 81.96 -2.07 -5.25
CA ILE A 413 82.94 -1.30 -6.03
C ILE A 413 83.53 -0.18 -5.19
N LEU A 414 82.73 0.52 -4.38
CA LEU A 414 83.20 1.57 -3.47
C LEU A 414 84.16 1.02 -2.40
N MET A 415 83.86 -0.15 -1.82
CA MET A 415 84.77 -0.85 -0.91
C MET A 415 86.08 -1.23 -1.59
N LYS A 416 86.02 -1.83 -2.80
CA LYS A 416 87.23 -2.15 -3.59
C LYS A 416 88.03 -0.89 -3.95
N ASN A 417 87.37 0.22 -4.25
CA ASN A 417 88.03 1.49 -4.54
C ASN A 417 88.70 2.08 -3.28
N ALA A 418 88.06 1.98 -2.11
CA ALA A 418 88.67 2.33 -0.83
C ALA A 418 89.89 1.45 -0.50
N GLU A 419 89.81 0.12 -0.72
CA GLU A 419 90.95 -0.79 -0.59
C GLU A 419 92.10 -0.43 -1.54
N ILE A 420 91.79 -0.12 -2.80
CA ILE A 420 92.79 0.27 -3.81
C ILE A 420 93.43 1.61 -3.43
N SER A 421 92.64 2.58 -2.98
CA SER A 421 93.13 3.90 -2.52
C SER A 421 94.03 3.76 -1.29
N GLN A 422 93.68 2.86 -0.35
CA GLN A 422 94.51 2.55 0.81
C GLN A 422 95.83 1.89 0.40
N LYS A 423 95.80 0.92 -0.54
CA LYS A 423 97.00 0.28 -1.10
C LYS A 423 97.86 1.29 -1.87
N GLU A 424 97.26 2.22 -2.61
CA GLU A 424 97.99 3.28 -3.31
C GLU A 424 98.69 4.23 -2.33
N GLU A 425 98.03 4.67 -1.25
CA GLU A 425 98.67 5.57 -0.27
C GLU A 425 99.76 4.87 0.54
N ILE A 426 99.63 3.56 0.83
CA ILE A 426 100.71 2.75 1.40
C ILE A 426 101.90 2.69 0.42
N LEU A 427 101.67 2.34 -0.85
CA LEU A 427 102.73 2.31 -1.88
C LEU A 427 103.37 3.69 -2.11
N ARG A 428 102.62 4.78 -1.97
CA ARG A 428 103.15 6.15 -2.00
C ARG A 428 103.97 6.50 -0.77
N GLN A 429 103.63 5.95 0.40
CA GLN A 429 104.41 6.12 1.62
C GLN A 429 105.73 5.32 1.55
N GLU A 430 105.69 4.08 1.08
CA GLU A 430 106.87 3.26 0.78
C GLU A 430 107.76 3.95 -0.28
N LEU A 431 107.18 4.47 -1.38
CA LEU A 431 107.92 5.21 -2.41
C LEU A 431 108.53 6.52 -1.89
N ARG A 432 107.95 7.16 -0.86
CA ARG A 432 108.58 8.30 -0.17
C ARG A 432 109.76 7.82 0.67
N GLN A 433 109.60 6.76 1.45
CA GLN A 433 110.67 6.20 2.28
C GLN A 433 111.88 5.76 1.43
N GLU A 434 111.67 5.00 0.36
CA GLU A 434 112.71 4.66 -0.64
C GLU A 434 113.38 5.90 -1.26
N ARG A 435 112.63 6.98 -1.47
CA ARG A 435 113.17 8.24 -2.01
C ARG A 435 113.98 9.03 -0.99
N ASP A 436 113.55 9.04 0.27
CA ASP A 436 114.23 9.68 1.38
C ASP A 436 115.51 8.89 1.73
N GLU A 437 115.45 7.56 1.76
CA GLU A 437 116.62 6.67 1.91
C GLU A 437 117.61 6.82 0.73
N ALA A 438 117.12 6.90 -0.51
CA ALA A 438 117.96 7.19 -1.66
C ALA A 438 118.60 8.60 -1.59
N GLN A 439 117.92 9.58 -0.98
CA GLN A 439 118.49 10.90 -0.73
C GLN A 439 119.54 10.86 0.39
N GLU A 440 119.28 10.19 1.52
CA GLU A 440 120.28 9.98 2.57
C GLU A 440 121.54 9.28 2.04
N LEU A 441 121.37 8.25 1.20
CA LEU A 441 122.47 7.57 0.52
C LEU A 441 123.21 8.51 -0.45
N HIS A 442 122.50 9.38 -1.17
CA HIS A 442 123.12 10.37 -2.04
C HIS A 442 123.92 11.43 -1.25
N GLU A 443 123.39 11.90 -0.13
CA GLU A 443 124.08 12.81 0.79
C GLU A 443 125.28 12.12 1.46
N ARG A 444 125.18 10.81 1.78
CA ARG A 444 126.27 9.97 2.28
C ARG A 444 127.40 9.82 1.25
N VAL A 445 127.05 9.58 -0.01
CA VAL A 445 128.01 9.58 -1.14
C VAL A 445 128.63 10.96 -1.28
N GLY A 446 127.87 12.04 -1.24
CA GLY A 446 128.39 13.42 -1.30
C GLY A 446 129.33 13.77 -0.14
N LEU A 447 129.11 13.24 1.07
CA LEU A 447 130.02 13.35 2.20
C LEU A 447 131.33 12.57 1.98
N LEU A 448 131.23 11.34 1.48
CA LEU A 448 132.40 10.51 1.15
C LEU A 448 133.22 11.09 0.00
N GLN A 449 132.57 11.70 -1.00
CA GLN A 449 133.21 12.41 -2.11
C GLN A 449 134.07 13.57 -1.59
N ARG A 450 133.50 14.43 -0.73
CA ARG A 450 134.24 15.55 -0.11
C ARG A 450 135.39 15.10 0.78
N GLU A 451 135.29 13.93 1.42
CA GLU A 451 136.38 13.35 2.21
C GLU A 451 137.47 12.75 1.31
N LEU A 452 137.11 12.15 0.18
CA LEU A 452 138.04 11.70 -0.85
C LEU A 452 138.80 12.88 -1.47
N ASP A 453 138.13 14.00 -1.74
CA ASP A 453 138.76 15.23 -2.26
C ASP A 453 139.79 15.81 -1.27
N LYS A 454 139.51 15.79 0.04
CA LYS A 454 140.51 16.15 1.08
C LYS A 454 141.70 15.20 1.04
N ARG A 455 141.46 13.89 0.93
CA ARG A 455 142.53 12.87 0.85
C ARG A 455 143.39 13.10 -0.39
N LEU A 456 142.78 13.38 -1.54
CA LEU A 456 143.47 13.69 -2.79
C LEU A 456 144.31 14.97 -2.67
N ASN A 457 143.76 16.04 -2.08
CA ASN A 457 144.49 17.28 -1.84
C ASN A 457 145.69 17.10 -0.88
N THR A 458 145.54 16.31 0.19
CA THR A 458 146.68 15.98 1.07
C THR A 458 147.75 15.12 0.39
N VAL A 459 147.36 14.22 -0.53
CA VAL A 459 148.32 13.47 -1.37
C VAL A 459 149.04 14.39 -2.35
N ASN A 460 148.36 15.39 -2.90
CA ASN A 460 148.97 16.37 -3.82
C ASN A 460 149.97 17.28 -3.11
N GLU A 461 149.69 17.75 -1.89
CA GLU A 461 150.65 18.55 -1.13
C GLU A 461 151.88 17.72 -0.70
N LEU A 462 151.69 16.43 -0.34
CA LEU A 462 152.80 15.51 -0.07
C LEU A 462 153.66 15.23 -1.31
N ARG A 463 153.06 15.14 -2.52
CA ARG A 463 153.81 15.05 -3.79
C ARG A 463 154.68 16.29 -4.02
N LYS A 464 154.11 17.48 -3.81
CA LYS A 464 154.83 18.74 -3.97
C LYS A 464 156.03 18.87 -3.03
N GLN A 465 155.90 18.42 -1.78
CA GLN A 465 157.02 18.35 -0.82
C GLN A 465 158.13 17.36 -1.26
N ILE A 466 157.76 16.26 -1.95
CA ILE A 466 158.73 15.31 -2.53
C ILE A 466 159.47 15.95 -3.72
N ASP A 467 158.79 16.72 -4.56
CA ASP A 467 159.42 17.40 -5.71
C ASP A 467 160.39 18.51 -5.26
N GLU A 468 160.06 19.26 -4.19
CA GLU A 468 160.95 20.24 -3.55
C GLU A 468 162.20 19.56 -2.92
N LEU A 469 162.04 18.37 -2.33
CA LEU A 469 163.15 17.55 -1.83
C LEU A 469 164.02 16.95 -2.95
N MET A 470 163.45 16.60 -4.12
CA MET A 470 164.24 16.18 -5.28
C MET A 470 165.07 17.32 -5.87
N SER A 471 164.48 18.51 -5.99
CA SER A 471 165.16 19.71 -6.50
C SER A 471 166.39 20.07 -5.67
N THR A 472 166.24 20.10 -4.34
CA THR A 472 167.34 20.40 -3.40
C THR A 472 168.43 19.32 -3.40
N ASN A 473 168.10 18.05 -3.66
CA ASN A 473 169.08 16.97 -3.77
C ASN A 473 169.92 17.06 -5.06
N LEU A 474 169.30 17.42 -6.18
CA LEU A 474 169.99 17.69 -7.46
C LEU A 474 171.00 18.83 -7.33
N GLU A 475 170.63 19.92 -6.65
CA GLU A 475 171.52 21.08 -6.47
C GLU A 475 172.73 20.80 -5.54
N GLN A 476 172.62 19.83 -4.64
CA GLN A 476 173.73 19.37 -3.80
C GLN A 476 174.71 18.47 -4.57
N ASN A 477 174.19 17.53 -5.38
CA ASN A 477 175.04 16.64 -6.19
C ASN A 477 175.88 17.41 -7.22
N ALA A 478 175.34 18.47 -7.83
CA ALA A 478 176.08 19.33 -8.76
C ALA A 478 177.31 20.00 -8.11
N LYS A 479 177.25 20.29 -6.80
CA LYS A 479 178.34 20.95 -6.06
C LYS A 479 179.43 19.97 -5.63
N LEU A 480 179.11 18.69 -5.44
CA LEU A 480 180.09 17.62 -5.18
C LEU A 480 180.98 17.34 -6.42
N ALA A 481 180.38 17.21 -7.61
CA ALA A 481 181.13 16.94 -8.85
C ALA A 481 182.17 18.04 -9.21
N SER A 482 181.91 19.29 -8.80
CA SER A 482 182.85 20.41 -8.94
C SER A 482 184.07 20.29 -8.01
N LEU A 483 183.89 19.65 -6.85
CA LEU A 483 184.92 19.51 -5.82
C LEU A 483 185.93 18.41 -6.15
N ASP A 484 185.47 17.26 -6.64
CA ASP A 484 186.34 16.16 -7.07
C ASP A 484 187.24 16.55 -8.25
N SER A 485 186.73 17.38 -9.18
CA SER A 485 187.48 17.91 -10.32
C SER A 485 188.73 18.69 -9.88
N LEU A 486 188.60 19.59 -8.90
CA LEU A 486 189.75 20.33 -8.34
C LEU A 486 190.66 19.44 -7.49
N HIS A 487 190.13 18.40 -6.84
CA HIS A 487 190.94 17.51 -6.01
C HIS A 487 191.95 16.71 -6.85
N VAL A 488 191.56 16.25 -8.04
CA VAL A 488 192.45 15.53 -8.97
C VAL A 488 193.60 16.42 -9.46
N GLU A 489 193.33 17.66 -9.88
CA GLU A 489 194.39 18.56 -10.36
C GLU A 489 195.39 18.96 -9.25
N LEU A 490 194.94 18.97 -7.99
CA LEU A 490 195.78 19.25 -6.83
C LEU A 490 196.72 18.06 -6.48
N VAL A 491 196.29 16.81 -6.73
CA VAL A 491 197.08 15.61 -6.43
C VAL A 491 198.30 15.47 -7.35
N ASP A 492 198.18 15.76 -8.64
CA ASP A 492 199.32 15.64 -9.56
C ASP A 492 200.35 16.78 -9.43
N LYS A 493 199.92 18.00 -9.10
CA LYS A 493 200.85 19.07 -8.71
C LYS A 493 201.60 18.75 -7.40
N ASN A 494 200.99 17.98 -6.50
CA ASN A 494 201.65 17.50 -5.28
C ASN A 494 202.77 16.45 -5.53
N LYS A 495 202.71 15.68 -6.62
CA LYS A 495 203.79 14.72 -6.97
C LYS A 495 205.10 15.44 -7.33
N ILE A 496 205.00 16.55 -8.08
CA ILE A 496 206.17 17.35 -8.49
C ILE A 496 206.76 18.10 -7.28
N ILE A 497 205.92 18.64 -6.38
CA ILE A 497 206.40 19.37 -5.20
C ILE A 497 207.08 18.46 -4.17
N LYS A 498 206.72 17.17 -4.08
CA LYS A 498 207.45 16.19 -3.24
C LYS A 498 208.93 16.02 -3.63
N ILE A 499 209.27 16.23 -4.91
CA ILE A 499 210.67 16.20 -5.38
C ILE A 499 211.45 17.45 -4.92
N LEU A 500 210.76 18.56 -4.64
CA LEU A 500 211.39 19.82 -4.20
C LEU A 500 211.42 20.00 -2.68
N ASN A 501 210.39 19.59 -1.92
CA ASN A 501 210.37 19.79 -0.46
C ASN A 501 211.03 18.68 0.37
N GLN A 502 211.56 17.62 -0.26
CA GLN A 502 212.66 16.84 0.31
C GLN A 502 213.90 17.72 0.61
N ARG A 503 213.98 18.93 0.03
CA ARG A 503 214.99 19.97 0.28
C ARG A 503 214.64 20.95 1.42
N LEU A 504 213.49 20.80 2.08
CA LEU A 504 213.06 21.65 3.20
C LEU A 504 212.63 20.88 4.47
N VAL A 505 212.65 19.54 4.45
CA VAL A 505 212.66 18.74 5.69
C VAL A 505 213.96 18.96 6.49
N ASP A 506 215.00 19.52 5.87
CA ASP A 506 216.19 20.08 6.56
C ASP A 506 215.86 21.30 7.46
N MET A 507 214.73 21.99 7.23
CA MET A 507 214.18 23.04 8.10
C MET A 507 213.04 22.56 9.02
N LYS A 508 213.00 21.25 9.26
CA LYS A 508 212.68 20.55 10.52
C LYS A 508 212.24 21.41 11.73
N LYS A 509 211.15 20.97 12.40
CA LYS A 509 210.87 21.11 13.86
C LYS A 509 210.17 22.41 14.39
N THR A 510 208.87 22.57 14.11
CA THR A 510 207.90 23.44 14.86
C THR A 510 206.48 22.77 14.87
N LEU A 511 205.59 22.96 15.88
CA LEU A 511 204.46 22.05 16.28
C LEU A 511 203.18 22.74 16.92
N ALA A 512 201.94 22.12 16.91
CA ALA A 512 200.74 22.16 17.88
C ALA A 512 199.20 22.42 17.40
N GLU A 513 198.13 22.07 18.22
CA GLU A 513 196.60 22.39 18.29
C GLU A 513 195.33 21.45 17.89
N GLU A 514 194.05 21.65 18.44
CA GLU A 514 192.79 20.72 18.47
C GLU A 514 191.26 21.32 18.58
N ILE A 515 190.13 20.53 18.87
CA ILE A 515 188.68 20.80 19.41
C ILE A 515 187.37 20.89 18.44
N ASN A 516 185.98 20.74 18.65
CA ASN A 516 184.80 20.06 19.43
C ASN A 516 183.33 20.48 18.85
N ASN A 517 181.98 20.25 19.16
CA ASN A 517 180.87 19.47 19.94
C ASN A 517 179.36 19.95 19.50
N ASN A 518 178.03 19.63 19.84
CA ASN A 518 177.05 18.68 20.59
C ASN A 518 175.45 18.88 20.27
N ASN A 519 174.40 18.22 20.92
CA ASN A 519 172.86 18.14 20.63
C ASN A 519 171.86 18.16 21.90
N ASN A 520 170.47 17.96 22.09
CA ASN A 520 169.08 17.58 21.50
C ASN A 520 167.85 17.94 22.53
N GLU A 521 166.47 17.72 22.64
CA GLU A 521 165.15 17.09 22.08
C GLU A 521 163.79 17.81 22.66
N MET A 522 162.43 17.47 22.87
CA MET A 522 161.35 16.35 22.93
C MET A 522 159.76 16.77 22.93
N VAL A 523 158.71 16.01 23.47
CA VAL A 523 157.15 16.01 23.23
C VAL A 523 156.18 15.66 24.48
N GLY A 524 154.79 15.67 24.72
CA GLY A 524 153.38 16.06 24.20
C GLY A 524 152.07 15.22 24.72
N ASN A 525 150.74 15.68 24.88
CA ASN A 525 149.34 14.96 25.10
C ASN A 525 148.07 15.86 25.60
N LYS A 526 146.75 15.54 26.00
CA LYS A 526 145.45 14.80 25.52
C LYS A 526 144.09 14.81 26.47
N GLN A 527 142.77 14.70 25.98
CA GLN A 527 141.43 14.06 26.52
C GLN A 527 140.03 14.73 27.07
N GLN A 528 138.79 14.10 26.86
CA GLN A 528 137.37 13.99 27.57
C GLN A 528 136.16 15.08 27.61
N ASN A 529 134.81 14.95 28.02
CA ASN A 529 133.61 13.95 28.14
C ASN A 529 132.20 14.45 28.83
N GLY A 530 130.91 13.89 28.65
CA GLY A 530 129.64 14.01 29.56
C GLY A 530 128.05 14.09 29.14
N SER A 531 127.02 13.73 30.02
CA SER A 531 125.52 14.17 30.24
C SER A 531 124.12 13.48 29.77
N ALA A 532 122.91 13.58 30.50
CA ALA A 532 121.45 13.11 30.17
C ALA A 532 120.17 13.47 31.13
N ILE A 533 118.80 13.30 30.81
CA ILE A 533 117.49 13.47 31.68
C ILE A 533 116.00 13.07 31.13
N SER A 534 115.00 12.60 31.98
CA SER A 534 113.44 12.58 32.15
C SER A 534 112.20 12.36 31.12
N HIS A 535 111.00 11.88 31.65
CA HIS A 535 109.51 12.02 31.30
C HIS A 535 108.49 10.84 30.88
N ASN A 536 107.16 11.07 30.59
CA ASN A 536 105.94 10.25 31.04
C ASN A 536 104.63 10.16 30.12
N VAL A 537 103.57 9.34 30.48
CA VAL A 537 102.06 9.33 30.12
C VAL A 537 101.42 8.12 29.31
N SER A 538 100.08 7.84 29.45
CA SER A 538 99.28 6.62 28.99
C SER A 538 97.77 6.85 28.62
N SER A 539 97.01 5.90 27.97
CA SER A 539 95.51 5.63 28.08
C SER A 539 94.85 4.64 27.05
N MET A 540 93.71 3.93 27.37
CA MET A 540 92.82 3.17 26.42
C MET A 540 91.45 2.59 26.97
N THR A 541 90.33 2.65 26.19
CA THR A 541 89.28 1.56 25.92
C THR A 541 87.95 1.30 26.75
N THR A 542 86.76 1.34 26.03
CA THR A 542 85.44 0.55 26.10
C THR A 542 84.20 0.72 27.05
N ILE A 543 82.98 0.77 26.42
CA ILE A 543 81.71 -0.05 26.56
C ILE A 543 80.46 0.28 27.48
N ASN A 544 79.27 0.39 26.81
CA ASN A 544 77.82 0.06 27.10
C ASN A 544 76.91 0.70 28.21
N LEU A 545 75.58 0.42 28.09
CA LEU A 545 74.40 1.17 28.56
C LEU A 545 73.36 0.39 29.44
N HIS A 546 72.43 1.16 30.04
CA HIS A 546 71.20 0.82 30.84
C HIS A 546 69.95 0.39 30.00
N ALA A 547 68.73 0.05 30.51
CA ALA A 547 68.21 -0.60 31.76
C ALA A 547 66.64 -0.63 31.80
N SER A 548 66.02 -1.41 32.72
CA SER A 548 64.67 -1.23 33.37
C SER A 548 63.34 -1.41 32.54
N HIS A 549 62.13 -1.66 33.10
CA HIS A 549 61.66 -2.04 34.47
C HIS A 549 60.28 -2.81 34.52
N ASN A 550 59.81 -3.16 35.74
CA ASN A 550 58.64 -4.00 36.14
C ASN A 550 57.22 -3.35 36.17
N GLY A 551 56.15 -4.17 36.33
CA GLY A 551 54.91 -3.86 37.08
C GLY A 551 53.58 -3.86 36.28
N THR A 552 52.40 -4.46 36.62
CA THR A 552 51.81 -5.42 37.60
C THR A 552 50.76 -4.94 38.64
N GLN A 553 49.63 -5.67 38.69
CA GLN A 553 48.57 -5.82 39.75
C GLN A 553 47.30 -4.92 39.78
N LYS A 554 46.15 -5.61 39.67
CA LYS A 554 44.82 -5.50 40.35
C LYS A 554 44.25 -4.13 40.81
N SER A 555 42.97 -3.90 40.50
CA SER A 555 41.88 -3.73 41.51
C SER A 555 40.48 -3.70 40.86
N SER A 556 39.42 -3.74 41.69
CA SER A 556 37.99 -3.61 41.34
C SER A 556 37.28 -2.99 42.56
N PRO A 557 36.22 -2.17 42.38
CA PRO A 557 34.87 -2.71 42.60
C PRO A 557 33.74 -2.12 41.70
N ASN A 558 32.55 -2.70 41.88
CA ASN A 558 31.21 -2.29 41.38
C ASN A 558 30.69 -1.01 42.14
N PRO A 559 29.45 -0.46 41.94
CA PRO A 559 28.26 -1.03 41.29
C PRO A 559 27.43 -0.09 40.36
N ALA A 560 26.47 -0.67 39.60
CA ALA A 560 25.02 -0.35 39.66
C ALA A 560 24.22 -0.82 38.42
N SER A 561 23.20 -1.67 38.63
CA SER A 561 21.89 -1.58 37.97
C SER A 561 20.92 -2.57 38.63
N GLY A 562 19.69 -2.15 38.93
CA GLY A 562 18.69 -2.99 39.58
C GLY A 562 17.62 -3.46 38.60
N THR A 563 17.54 -4.77 38.36
CA THR A 563 16.41 -5.36 37.62
C THR A 563 15.33 -5.77 38.62
N ILE A 564 14.17 -5.10 38.56
CA ILE A 564 13.00 -5.47 39.37
C ILE A 564 12.41 -6.75 38.79
N VAL A 565 12.35 -7.81 39.60
CA VAL A 565 11.56 -9.00 39.29
C VAL A 565 10.09 -8.64 39.43
N MET A 566 9.33 -8.72 38.34
CA MET A 566 7.87 -8.70 38.36
C MET A 566 7.40 -10.14 38.50
N ASP A 567 6.64 -10.41 39.56
CA ASP A 567 6.26 -11.78 39.97
C ASP A 567 5.41 -12.52 38.94
N GLU A 568 5.56 -13.84 38.95
CA GLU A 568 4.80 -14.78 38.13
C GLU A 568 3.30 -14.70 38.45
N VAL A 569 2.48 -14.20 37.52
CA VAL A 569 1.02 -14.25 37.63
C VAL A 569 0.57 -15.71 37.58
N ASN A 570 0.41 -16.29 38.77
CA ASN A 570 0.31 -17.73 39.00
C ASN A 570 -0.74 -18.40 38.09
N PHE A 571 -0.28 -19.16 37.09
CA PHE A 571 -1.11 -19.76 36.06
C PHE A 571 -2.20 -20.70 36.61
N ARG A 572 -2.05 -21.28 37.81
CA ARG A 572 -3.14 -22.02 38.47
C ARG A 572 -4.32 -21.13 38.83
N TYR A 573 -4.04 -19.90 39.28
CA TYR A 573 -5.06 -18.92 39.67
C TYR A 573 -5.77 -18.35 38.43
N LEU A 574 -5.01 -17.97 37.40
CA LEU A 574 -5.58 -17.51 36.12
C LEU A 574 -6.46 -18.58 35.46
N LYS A 575 -6.01 -19.84 35.44
CA LYS A 575 -6.82 -20.98 34.99
C LYS A 575 -8.12 -21.15 35.80
N HIS A 576 -8.07 -20.96 37.12
CA HIS A 576 -9.25 -21.04 37.97
C HIS A 576 -10.23 -19.88 37.73
N VAL A 577 -9.73 -18.66 37.51
CA VAL A 577 -10.55 -17.48 37.14
C VAL A 577 -11.25 -17.70 35.80
N ILE A 578 -10.54 -18.18 34.77
CA ILE A 578 -11.11 -18.48 33.44
C ILE A 578 -12.19 -19.58 33.53
N ILE A 579 -11.91 -20.67 34.25
CA ILE A 579 -12.89 -21.77 34.44
C ILE A 579 -14.12 -21.26 35.20
N LYS A 580 -13.95 -20.48 36.27
CA LYS A 580 -15.07 -19.91 37.03
C LYS A 580 -15.89 -18.96 36.16
N PHE A 581 -15.25 -18.07 35.40
CA PHE A 581 -15.94 -17.16 34.48
C PHE A 581 -16.80 -17.91 33.45
N LEU A 582 -16.25 -18.97 32.84
CA LEU A 582 -16.95 -19.82 31.87
C LEU A 582 -18.07 -20.71 32.45
N THR A 583 -18.20 -20.82 33.78
CA THR A 583 -19.18 -21.68 34.46
C THR A 583 -20.12 -20.93 35.44
N SER A 584 -19.83 -19.67 35.74
CA SER A 584 -20.60 -18.81 36.65
C SER A 584 -21.93 -18.33 36.05
N ARG A 585 -22.87 -17.93 36.92
CA ARG A 585 -24.18 -17.41 36.47
C ARG A 585 -24.04 -15.98 35.97
N GLU A 586 -24.97 -15.52 35.11
CA GLU A 586 -24.89 -14.24 34.39
C GLU A 586 -24.41 -13.04 35.24
N VAL A 587 -25.00 -12.88 36.43
CA VAL A 587 -24.71 -11.74 37.32
C VAL A 587 -23.28 -11.82 37.88
N GLU A 588 -22.75 -13.02 38.12
CA GLU A 588 -21.37 -13.23 38.58
C GLU A 588 -20.36 -12.99 37.45
N ALA A 589 -20.67 -13.47 36.24
CA ALA A 589 -19.82 -13.28 35.06
C ALA A 589 -19.59 -11.78 34.75
N LYS A 590 -20.62 -10.94 34.89
CA LYS A 590 -20.51 -9.48 34.70
C LYS A 590 -19.63 -8.80 35.76
N HIS A 591 -19.61 -9.29 37.00
CA HIS A 591 -18.69 -8.80 38.03
C HIS A 591 -17.26 -9.31 37.84
N LEU A 592 -17.10 -10.55 37.35
CA LEU A 592 -15.79 -11.13 37.04
C LEU A 592 -15.10 -10.39 35.88
N ILE A 593 -15.82 -9.95 34.85
CA ILE A 593 -15.25 -9.11 33.77
C ILE A 593 -14.60 -7.84 34.35
N LYS A 594 -15.31 -7.10 35.21
CA LYS A 594 -14.78 -5.88 35.83
C LYS A 594 -13.56 -6.15 36.72
N ALA A 595 -13.58 -7.23 37.49
CA ALA A 595 -12.43 -7.63 38.31
C ALA A 595 -11.21 -8.02 37.45
N VAL A 596 -11.41 -8.75 36.36
CA VAL A 596 -10.33 -9.16 35.44
C VAL A 596 -9.80 -7.98 34.64
N SER A 597 -10.67 -7.07 34.18
CA SER A 597 -10.31 -5.81 33.52
C SER A 597 -9.39 -4.96 34.41
N ALA A 598 -9.77 -4.75 35.66
CA ALA A 598 -8.95 -4.01 36.64
C ALA A 598 -7.63 -4.71 37.00
N LEU A 599 -7.61 -6.04 37.08
CA LEU A 599 -6.40 -6.81 37.43
C LEU A 599 -5.40 -6.95 36.27
N LEU A 600 -5.88 -7.09 35.03
CA LEU A 600 -5.04 -7.27 33.85
C LEU A 600 -4.81 -5.96 33.06
N LYS A 601 -5.43 -4.84 33.47
CA LYS A 601 -5.41 -3.54 32.79
C LYS A 601 -5.87 -3.63 31.32
N LEU A 602 -6.97 -4.34 31.09
CA LEU A 602 -7.58 -4.44 29.77
C LEU A 602 -7.97 -3.05 29.24
N THR A 603 -7.85 -2.85 27.94
CA THR A 603 -8.38 -1.65 27.29
C THR A 603 -9.90 -1.66 27.27
N PHE A 604 -10.51 -0.48 27.08
CA PHE A 604 -11.96 -0.34 26.98
C PHE A 604 -12.57 -1.18 25.85
N GLU A 605 -11.85 -1.35 24.74
CA GLU A 605 -12.28 -2.17 23.61
C GLU A 605 -12.25 -3.67 23.93
N GLU A 606 -11.24 -4.14 24.65
CA GLU A 606 -11.16 -5.54 25.12
C GLU A 606 -12.23 -5.87 26.17
N GLU A 607 -12.48 -4.97 27.13
CA GLU A 607 -13.56 -5.17 28.09
C GLU A 607 -14.93 -5.17 27.38
N LYS A 608 -15.15 -4.24 26.46
CA LYS A 608 -16.39 -4.19 25.65
C LYS A 608 -16.56 -5.46 24.82
N LEU A 609 -15.52 -5.93 24.14
CA LEU A 609 -15.56 -7.17 23.34
C LEU A 609 -15.94 -8.39 24.19
N LEU A 610 -15.48 -8.46 25.45
CA LEU A 610 -15.87 -9.51 26.40
C LEU A 610 -17.33 -9.36 26.86
N GLN A 611 -17.81 -8.14 27.13
CA GLN A 611 -19.21 -7.88 27.49
C GLN A 611 -20.17 -8.19 26.32
N ASP A 612 -19.82 -7.80 25.09
CA ASP A 612 -20.58 -8.08 23.88
C ASP A 612 -20.59 -9.59 23.57
N THR A 613 -19.46 -10.29 23.76
CA THR A 613 -19.37 -11.74 23.59
C THR A 613 -20.18 -12.52 24.63
N LEU A 614 -20.19 -12.07 25.90
CA LEU A 614 -21.03 -12.65 26.95
C LEU A 614 -22.53 -12.46 26.62
N THR A 615 -22.92 -11.24 26.24
CA THR A 615 -24.31 -10.90 25.87
C THR A 615 -24.77 -11.71 24.65
N ARG A 616 -23.91 -11.85 23.64
CA ARG A 616 -24.16 -12.66 22.43
C ARG A 616 -24.33 -14.15 22.74
N LYS A 617 -23.66 -14.69 23.76
CA LYS A 617 -23.87 -16.08 24.21
C LYS A 617 -25.20 -16.31 24.95
N ILE A 618 -25.80 -15.25 25.48
CA ILE A 618 -27.08 -15.30 26.22
C ILE A 618 -28.27 -15.10 25.27
N SER A 619 -28.09 -14.36 24.17
CA SER A 619 -29.10 -14.26 23.11
C SER A 619 -29.21 -15.55 22.30
N TRP A 620 -30.20 -16.39 22.64
CA TRP A 620 -30.50 -17.64 21.94
C TRP A 620 -30.92 -17.42 20.46
N PHE A 621 -31.35 -16.19 20.11
CA PHE A 621 -31.67 -15.78 18.74
C PHE A 621 -31.02 -14.41 18.44
N GLY A 622 -29.82 -14.42 17.87
CA GLY A 622 -29.10 -13.21 17.45
C GLY A 622 -28.10 -13.47 16.34
N SER A 623 -28.32 -12.86 15.17
CA SER A 623 -27.51 -13.07 13.96
C SER A 623 -26.04 -12.68 14.13
N ARG A 624 -25.16 -13.40 13.41
CA ARG A 624 -23.72 -13.13 13.34
C ARG A 624 -23.44 -11.98 12.37
N PRO A 625 -22.96 -10.80 12.81
CA PRO A 625 -22.42 -9.80 11.89
C PRO A 625 -21.11 -10.30 11.28
N GLY A 626 -20.83 -9.91 10.04
CA GLY A 626 -19.52 -10.13 9.40
C GLY A 626 -19.25 -11.53 8.86
N GLN A 627 -20.12 -12.07 7.98
CA GLN A 627 -19.68 -13.04 6.96
C GLN A 627 -20.56 -13.02 5.69
N GLN A 628 -20.61 -11.90 4.98
CA GLN A 628 -20.92 -11.95 3.54
C GLN A 628 -19.64 -12.34 2.79
N HIS A 629 -19.64 -13.52 2.16
CA HIS A 629 -18.97 -13.88 0.89
C HIS A 629 -18.99 -15.41 0.73
N SER A 630 -19.54 -15.90 -0.39
CA SER A 630 -19.74 -17.34 -0.73
C SER A 630 -20.73 -18.08 0.22
N GLN A 631 -21.65 -18.93 -0.24
CA GLN A 631 -21.68 -19.76 -1.45
C GLN A 631 -23.06 -19.79 -2.14
N ASN A 632 -23.08 -20.11 -3.43
CA ASN A 632 -24.25 -20.68 -4.11
C ASN A 632 -24.35 -22.18 -3.81
N ALA A 633 -25.41 -22.65 -3.15
CA ALA A 633 -25.77 -24.08 -3.10
C ALA A 633 -27.26 -24.33 -2.80
N LEU A 634 -27.90 -25.00 -3.76
CA LEU A 634 -29.09 -25.89 -3.69
C LEU A 634 -30.08 -25.83 -2.50
N SER A 635 -31.35 -25.65 -2.86
CA SER A 635 -32.49 -26.54 -2.54
C SER A 635 -32.74 -27.01 -1.09
N THR A 636 -33.90 -26.64 -0.53
CA THR A 636 -34.92 -27.61 -0.06
C THR A 636 -36.29 -26.94 0.04
N ILE A 637 -37.34 -27.61 -0.45
CA ILE A 637 -38.75 -27.22 -0.29
C ILE A 637 -39.37 -28.11 0.80
N PRO A 638 -40.03 -27.56 1.83
CA PRO A 638 -40.90 -28.33 2.73
C PRO A 638 -42.31 -28.51 2.10
N PRO A 639 -43.01 -29.64 2.34
CA PRO A 639 -44.25 -29.98 1.64
C PRO A 639 -45.50 -29.31 2.24
N ASN A 640 -46.59 -29.36 1.47
CA ASN A 640 -47.94 -28.93 1.86
C ASN A 640 -48.49 -29.69 3.09
N SER A 641 -49.30 -28.99 3.88
CA SER A 641 -50.41 -29.53 4.69
C SER A 641 -51.44 -28.42 4.88
#